data_AF-A0A0J9X7Q9-F1
#
_entry.id   AF-A0A0J9X7Q9-F1
#
_cell.length_a   1.000
_cell.length_b   1.000
_cell.length_c   1.000
_cell.angle_alpha   90.00
_cell.angle_beta   90.00
_cell.angle_gamma   90.00
#
_symmetry.space_group_name_H-M   'P 1'
#
loop_
_entity.id
_entity.type
_entity.pdbx_description
1 polymer ?
#
loop_
_entity_poly.entity_id
_entity_poly.type
_entity_poly.pdbx_seq_one_letter_code
_entity_poly.pdbx_strand_id
1 'polypeptide(L)'
;MSVVTYLPLADKRLEKHMYPVINKGKGFIPPPRVNSAVAITHDEKVFLFGGFDKYTDEVDNVVHILDLKTDVWEKYPTTDKVQGKTLALSGHSAVAKDSYIVIFGGEGEDSAALDHLYYYSLHTDEWFVPEPNGFVPSARTRHAACLSDNGRRMYVSGGLINGKDVGKDLYWFEFETQCWNGPLEFVPRYGHTITMYNNKIWAFGGLTPEMDRVSELSWYDLETDAIGNVRIIPMEDPIRATLHTQGIHMYGNGVTGTMLDVVTAGSAIRNVETSISALDLETLKIRSIISDCSKYFDGYTWHHMLTLGSRLILLGQPGTPLDDERLSDIFTLDLTEFGYMETKKSKTGSSSPTGTIAHDMFEFFNRSELCDFEITAVEGNIRPPLFHSMDNTYMNDTDSQHTVEDFPRGSMMSRASPAPSELDNRTPFGNSGLTHKSSTVSLDRSKTDGLLSNQHARQSSLGIASPRTGTPTAPEKSDLPSFTVSEPIKVHMMVLFARWPHFNRIMSSQMNEFHSRKLYIPEPVAWVRKLVEFMYRDSIDGCNIDEITGLLVLANLYELPRLRNLCIESISKQGITDATAVTIWQRAYEADEEVIRRNAALHCFRHWGQIVRTPEFRGLDKEVLLALCEEADSNAFVSSYMPPSPVNKDVMEEDEELKDEVIPPNYLPSDDPYEGDMNLI
;
A
#
# COMPACT_ATOMS: atom_id res chain seq x y z
N MET A 1 1.87 -12.11 17.93
CA MET A 1 3.17 -11.57 18.40
C MET A 1 4.04 -11.47 17.16
N SER A 2 4.18 -10.27 16.60
CA SER A 2 4.94 -10.05 15.36
C SER A 2 6.33 -9.53 15.74
N VAL A 3 7.36 -10.05 15.08
CA VAL A 3 8.77 -9.74 15.33
C VAL A 3 9.36 -9.09 14.08
N VAL A 4 10.03 -7.96 14.27
CA VAL A 4 10.74 -7.22 13.22
C VAL A 4 12.05 -7.93 12.86
N THR A 5 12.36 -8.07 11.57
CA THR A 5 13.62 -8.66 11.08
C THR A 5 14.52 -7.58 10.46
N TYR A 6 15.82 -7.62 10.78
CA TYR A 6 16.83 -6.73 10.22
C TYR A 6 17.39 -7.31 8.92
N LEU A 7 17.58 -6.47 7.91
CA LEU A 7 18.31 -6.83 6.69
C LEU A 7 19.64 -6.04 6.65
N PRO A 8 20.80 -6.71 6.68
CA PRO A 8 22.08 -6.02 6.53
C PRO A 8 22.24 -5.57 5.07
N LEU A 9 22.67 -4.32 4.87
CA LEU A 9 23.21 -3.89 3.58
C LEU A 9 24.73 -4.02 3.59
N ALA A 10 25.26 -4.60 2.51
CA ALA A 10 26.66 -4.44 2.17
C ALA A 10 26.90 -2.97 1.82
N ASP A 11 27.83 -2.33 2.54
CA ASP A 11 28.36 -0.98 2.27
C ASP A 11 28.75 -0.83 0.79
N LYS A 12 27.83 -0.35 -0.04
CA LYS A 12 28.18 0.18 -1.35
C LYS A 12 28.73 1.58 -1.12
N ARG A 13 30.00 1.79 -1.48
CA ARG A 13 30.64 3.11 -1.53
C ARG A 13 29.70 4.12 -2.20
N LEU A 14 29.13 5.02 -1.42
CA LEU A 14 28.23 6.08 -1.88
C LEU A 14 29.00 7.03 -2.81
N GLU A 15 28.43 7.36 -3.97
CA GLU A 15 29.00 8.31 -4.91
C GLU A 15 28.90 9.76 -4.38
N LYS A 16 29.74 10.67 -4.89
CA LYS A 16 29.93 12.04 -4.36
C LYS A 16 28.67 12.92 -4.30
N HIS A 17 27.60 12.55 -5.00
CA HIS A 17 26.36 13.31 -5.05
C HIS A 17 25.29 12.79 -4.07
N MET A 18 25.52 11.64 -3.40
CA MET A 18 24.56 10.98 -2.50
C MET A 18 24.75 11.31 -1.00
N TYR A 19 25.38 12.44 -0.69
CA TYR A 19 25.79 12.77 0.68
C TYR A 19 24.82 13.74 1.36
N PRO A 20 24.52 13.55 2.66
CA PRO A 20 23.81 14.55 3.43
C PRO A 20 24.48 15.93 3.36
N VAL A 21 23.66 16.96 3.33
CA VAL A 21 24.10 18.36 3.28
C VAL A 21 23.78 19.03 4.61
N ILE A 22 24.71 19.83 5.14
CA ILE A 22 24.50 20.69 6.29
C ILE A 22 24.62 22.13 5.83
N ASN A 23 23.49 22.86 5.83
CA ASN A 23 23.44 24.27 5.51
C ASN A 23 23.45 25.11 6.79
N LYS A 24 23.96 26.35 6.66
CA LYS A 24 23.86 27.36 7.71
C LYS A 24 22.65 28.25 7.46
N GLY A 25 21.72 28.24 8.42
CA GLY A 25 20.61 29.15 8.50
C GLY A 25 21.09 30.60 8.60
N LYS A 26 20.27 31.52 8.09
CA LYS A 26 20.54 32.97 8.05
C LYS A 26 19.34 33.73 8.60
N GLY A 27 19.48 35.03 8.83
CA GLY A 27 18.38 35.88 9.28
C GLY A 27 18.15 35.80 10.79
N PHE A 28 16.89 35.71 11.22
CA PHE A 28 16.50 35.67 12.62
C PHE A 28 16.52 34.26 13.18
N ILE A 29 17.72 33.69 13.29
CA ILE A 29 17.90 32.31 13.77
C ILE A 29 17.42 32.21 15.24
N PRO A 30 16.48 31.30 15.56
CA PRO A 30 15.99 31.14 16.92
C PRO A 30 16.99 30.39 17.82
N PRO A 31 16.93 30.56 19.15
CA PRO A 31 17.61 29.67 20.07
C PRO A 31 17.04 28.24 20.00
N PRO A 32 17.78 27.21 20.43
CA PRO A 32 17.25 25.87 20.63
C PRO A 32 16.19 25.85 21.71
N ARG A 33 15.15 25.04 21.48
CA ARG A 33 13.96 24.99 22.33
C ARG A 33 13.69 23.58 22.80
N VAL A 34 13.09 23.50 23.97
CA VAL A 34 12.57 22.26 24.54
C VAL A 34 11.05 22.33 24.57
N ASN A 35 10.40 21.23 24.22
CA ASN A 35 8.94 21.12 24.12
C ASN A 35 8.29 22.17 23.21
N SER A 36 9.01 22.67 22.20
CA SER A 36 8.42 23.42 21.10
C SER A 36 7.76 22.48 20.09
N ALA A 37 6.84 23.01 19.28
CA ALA A 37 6.30 22.27 18.16
C ALA A 37 6.90 22.77 16.85
N VAL A 38 7.07 21.84 15.91
CA VAL A 38 7.49 22.11 14.55
C VAL A 38 6.49 21.53 13.56
N ALA A 39 6.25 22.25 12.47
CA ALA A 39 5.43 21.78 11.37
C ALA A 39 6.05 22.22 10.04
N ILE A 40 5.93 21.39 9.02
CA ILE A 40 6.45 21.70 7.68
C ILE A 40 5.31 21.75 6.67
N THR A 41 5.32 22.79 5.85
CA THR A 41 4.34 23.01 4.80
C THR A 41 4.81 22.41 3.48
N HIS A 42 3.87 22.19 2.56
CA HIS A 42 4.20 21.69 1.21
C HIS A 42 5.08 22.64 0.38
N ASP A 43 5.10 23.94 0.70
CA ASP A 43 5.95 24.94 0.04
C ASP A 43 7.36 25.05 0.67
N GLU A 44 7.74 24.10 1.52
CA GLU A 44 9.06 23.97 2.15
C GLU A 44 9.36 25.02 3.23
N LYS A 45 8.32 25.47 3.95
CA LYS A 45 8.49 26.33 5.10
C LYS A 45 8.37 25.53 6.39
N VAL A 46 9.33 25.69 7.28
CA VAL A 46 9.28 25.10 8.62
C VAL A 46 8.82 26.15 9.60
N PHE A 47 7.68 25.89 10.22
CA PHE A 47 7.16 26.65 11.34
C PHE A 47 7.73 26.09 12.65
N LEU A 48 8.22 26.98 13.51
CA LEU A 48 8.69 26.67 14.87
C LEU A 48 8.04 27.66 15.84
N PHE A 49 7.40 27.13 16.88
CA PHE A 49 6.68 27.95 17.85
C PHE A 49 6.70 27.34 19.26
N GLY A 50 6.65 28.24 20.24
CA GLY A 50 6.58 27.93 21.66
C GLY A 50 7.78 27.15 22.20
N GLY A 51 7.54 26.38 23.26
CA GLY A 51 8.60 25.79 24.07
C GLY A 51 9.32 26.83 24.92
N PHE A 52 10.30 26.36 25.69
CA PHE A 52 11.21 27.22 26.43
C PHE A 52 12.62 27.16 25.85
N ASP A 53 13.33 28.28 25.93
CA ASP A 53 14.73 28.37 25.59
C ASP A 53 15.54 27.39 26.46
N LYS A 54 16.40 26.59 25.82
CA LYS A 54 17.18 25.55 26.48
C LYS A 54 18.14 26.08 27.57
N TYR A 55 18.55 27.35 27.48
CA TYR A 55 19.58 27.95 28.31
C TYR A 55 19.01 28.96 29.31
N THR A 56 17.99 29.72 28.91
CA THR A 56 17.38 30.74 29.78
C THR A 56 16.10 30.27 30.48
N ASP A 57 15.53 29.13 30.06
CA ASP A 57 14.21 28.63 30.48
C ASP A 57 13.06 29.63 30.20
N GLU A 58 13.30 30.66 29.39
CA GLU A 58 12.28 31.64 29.00
C GLU A 58 11.29 30.99 28.02
N VAL A 59 10.00 31.12 28.31
CA VAL A 59 8.93 30.68 27.40
C VAL A 59 8.81 31.69 26.26
N ASP A 60 8.81 31.18 25.03
CA ASP A 60 8.67 32.04 23.85
C ASP A 60 7.26 31.95 23.27
N ASN A 61 6.80 33.06 22.72
CA ASN A 61 5.57 33.17 21.96
C ASN A 61 5.81 33.68 20.53
N VAL A 62 7.06 33.84 20.11
CA VAL A 62 7.43 34.30 18.77
C VAL A 62 7.30 33.16 17.77
N VAL A 63 6.70 33.46 16.62
CA VAL A 63 6.65 32.56 15.48
C VAL A 63 7.95 32.70 14.68
N HIS A 64 8.64 31.58 14.46
CA HIS A 64 9.81 31.50 13.58
C HIS A 64 9.47 30.65 12.37
N ILE A 65 9.75 31.18 11.18
CA ILE A 65 9.53 30.47 9.91
C ILE A 65 10.86 30.39 9.17
N LEU A 66 11.31 29.16 8.88
CA LEU A 66 12.46 28.89 8.03
C LEU A 66 11.99 28.54 6.61
N ASP A 67 12.43 29.32 5.62
CA ASP A 67 12.30 28.93 4.22
C ASP A 67 13.49 28.05 3.80
N LEU A 68 13.23 26.75 3.58
CA LEU A 68 14.27 25.78 3.22
C LEU A 68 14.84 25.99 1.81
N LYS A 69 14.21 26.81 0.96
CA LYS A 69 14.77 27.15 -0.35
C LYS A 69 15.87 28.18 -0.27
N THR A 70 15.84 29.03 0.77
CA THR A 70 16.78 30.14 0.96
C THR A 70 17.67 29.97 2.20
N ASP A 71 17.34 29.01 3.06
CA ASP A 71 17.90 28.80 4.40
C ASP A 71 17.77 30.05 5.28
N VAL A 72 16.70 30.85 5.10
CA VAL A 72 16.47 32.10 5.86
C VAL A 72 15.38 31.88 6.90
N TRP A 73 15.72 32.18 8.15
CA TRP A 73 14.80 32.33 9.26
C TRP A 73 14.22 33.74 9.30
N GLU A 74 12.90 33.79 9.37
CA GLU A 74 12.11 35.00 9.60
C GLU A 74 11.41 34.88 10.95
N LYS A 75 11.26 36.04 11.61
CA LYS A 75 10.53 36.14 12.87
C LYS A 75 9.26 36.94 12.67
N TYR A 76 8.18 36.47 13.26
CA TYR A 76 6.87 37.09 13.20
C TYR A 76 6.47 37.44 14.64
N PRO A 77 6.33 38.75 14.97
CA PRO A 77 5.93 39.17 16.30
C PRO A 77 4.54 38.63 16.64
N THR A 78 4.39 38.18 17.88
CA THR A 78 3.11 37.68 18.40
C THR A 78 2.70 38.49 19.62
N THR A 79 1.40 38.57 19.89
CA THR A 79 0.88 39.10 21.16
C THR A 79 0.95 38.04 22.26
N ASP A 80 1.00 38.44 23.52
CA ASP A 80 1.01 37.48 24.64
C ASP A 80 -0.27 36.61 24.68
N LYS A 81 -1.37 37.20 24.19
CA LYS A 81 -2.69 36.54 24.13
C LYS A 81 -3.40 36.81 22.81
N VAL A 82 -4.24 35.86 22.41
CA VAL A 82 -5.23 36.00 21.34
C VAL A 82 -6.60 35.58 21.88
N GLN A 83 -7.64 36.40 21.67
CA GLN A 83 -9.00 36.14 22.19
C GLN A 83 -9.02 35.78 23.70
N GLY A 84 -8.13 36.38 24.50
CA GLY A 84 -7.99 36.11 25.93
C GLY A 84 -7.22 34.83 26.31
N LYS A 85 -6.79 34.03 25.32
CA LYS A 85 -6.00 32.79 25.49
C LYS A 85 -4.51 33.06 25.33
N THR A 86 -3.68 32.39 26.11
CA THR A 86 -2.21 32.57 26.08
C THR A 86 -1.59 32.03 24.79
N LEU A 87 -0.51 32.68 24.33
CA LEU A 87 0.34 32.18 23.24
C LEU A 87 1.74 31.78 23.73
N ALA A 88 1.99 31.84 25.03
CA ALA A 88 3.13 31.20 25.67
C ALA A 88 2.79 29.72 25.93
N LEU A 89 3.18 28.84 25.00
CA LEU A 89 2.79 27.41 25.00
C LEU A 89 4.03 26.52 25.01
N SER A 90 4.07 25.48 25.86
CA SER A 90 5.03 24.37 25.74
C SER A 90 4.34 23.00 25.73
N GLY A 91 4.95 22.03 25.06
CA GLY A 91 4.44 20.66 24.95
C GLY A 91 3.14 20.53 24.15
N HIS A 92 2.80 21.52 23.34
CA HIS A 92 1.69 21.45 22.39
C HIS A 92 2.09 20.62 21.16
N SER A 93 1.10 20.15 20.41
CA SER A 93 1.33 19.55 19.10
C SER A 93 0.98 20.54 17.99
N ALA A 94 1.62 20.42 16.83
CA ALA A 94 1.33 21.26 15.66
C ALA A 94 1.29 20.42 14.38
N VAL A 95 0.33 20.72 13.51
CA VAL A 95 0.23 20.13 12.16
C VAL A 95 0.03 21.24 11.11
N ALA A 96 0.63 21.08 9.94
CA ALA A 96 0.43 21.98 8.81
C ALA A 96 -0.76 21.50 7.96
N LYS A 97 -1.83 22.30 7.89
CA LYS A 97 -3.04 22.02 7.10
C LYS A 97 -3.32 23.17 6.13
N ASP A 98 -3.15 22.89 4.85
CA ASP A 98 -3.27 23.88 3.76
C ASP A 98 -2.42 25.14 4.02
N SER A 99 -3.07 26.28 4.28
CA SER A 99 -2.44 27.57 4.59
C SER A 99 -2.46 27.92 6.08
N TYR A 100 -2.71 26.92 6.94
CA TYR A 100 -2.77 27.09 8.39
C TYR A 100 -1.81 26.15 9.10
N ILE A 101 -1.24 26.62 10.20
CA ILE A 101 -0.71 25.75 11.24
C ILE A 101 -1.78 25.60 12.31
N VAL A 102 -2.11 24.35 12.62
CA VAL A 102 -3.13 23.99 13.60
C VAL A 102 -2.41 23.43 14.82
N ILE A 103 -2.62 24.06 15.97
CA ILE A 103 -1.96 23.72 17.23
C ILE A 103 -3.01 23.29 18.25
N PHE A 104 -2.74 22.23 18.99
CA PHE A 104 -3.63 21.77 20.05
C PHE A 104 -2.90 21.64 21.39
N GLY A 105 -3.59 22.05 22.45
CA GLY A 105 -3.19 21.86 23.84
C GLY A 105 -1.86 22.49 24.21
N GLY A 106 -1.07 21.78 25.00
CA GLY A 106 0.16 22.26 25.63
C GLY A 106 -0.06 22.69 27.07
N GLU A 107 0.91 23.40 27.62
CA GLU A 107 0.86 24.02 28.94
C GLU A 107 1.17 25.52 28.81
N GLY A 108 0.48 26.34 29.60
CA GLY A 108 0.70 27.79 29.68
C GLY A 108 1.79 28.16 30.69
N GLU A 109 2.03 29.47 30.87
CA GLU A 109 3.00 30.01 31.86
C GLU A 109 2.72 29.56 33.30
N ASP A 110 1.45 29.33 33.65
CA ASP A 110 1.02 28.85 34.96
C ASP A 110 1.20 27.33 35.12
N SER A 111 1.83 26.67 34.15
CA SER A 111 1.97 25.21 34.05
C SER A 111 0.63 24.47 34.01
N ALA A 112 -0.48 25.16 33.75
CA ALA A 112 -1.77 24.53 33.52
C ALA A 112 -1.80 23.94 32.11
N ALA A 113 -2.22 22.68 32.01
CA ALA A 113 -2.49 22.07 30.72
C ALA A 113 -3.66 22.80 30.04
N LEU A 114 -3.64 22.85 28.71
CA LEU A 114 -4.62 23.56 27.89
C LEU A 114 -5.33 22.60 26.94
N ASP A 115 -6.55 22.96 26.55
CA ASP A 115 -7.44 22.25 25.61
C ASP A 115 -7.79 23.11 24.39
N HIS A 116 -7.12 24.26 24.22
CA HIS A 116 -7.41 25.18 23.12
C HIS A 116 -6.86 24.64 21.79
N LEU A 117 -7.61 24.90 20.73
CA LEU A 117 -7.21 24.71 19.35
C LEU A 117 -6.84 26.08 18.78
N TYR A 118 -5.62 26.25 18.30
CA TYR A 118 -5.15 27.49 17.68
C TYR A 118 -4.93 27.29 16.18
N TYR A 119 -5.27 28.30 15.41
CA TYR A 119 -4.95 28.43 14.00
C TYR A 119 -4.00 29.59 13.83
N TYR A 120 -2.88 29.36 13.15
CA TYR A 120 -2.01 30.41 12.65
C TYR A 120 -2.10 30.44 11.12
N SER A 121 -2.54 31.57 10.58
CA SER A 121 -2.62 31.80 9.13
C SER A 121 -1.25 32.11 8.56
N LEU A 122 -0.74 31.26 7.68
CA LEU A 122 0.53 31.48 6.98
C LEU A 122 0.44 32.57 5.88
N HIS A 123 -0.77 33.07 5.61
CA HIS A 123 -0.99 34.13 4.62
C HIS A 123 -1.10 35.51 5.27
N THR A 124 -1.78 35.61 6.40
CA THR A 124 -2.04 36.88 7.09
C THR A 124 -1.17 37.09 8.31
N ASP A 125 -0.44 36.07 8.76
CA ASP A 125 0.36 36.07 9.99
C ASP A 125 -0.48 36.35 11.25
N GLU A 126 -1.74 35.90 11.22
CA GLU A 126 -2.71 36.12 12.28
C GLU A 126 -3.09 34.82 12.99
N TRP A 127 -3.35 34.96 14.29
CA TRP A 127 -3.85 33.91 15.15
C TRP A 127 -5.37 33.93 15.24
N PHE A 128 -5.97 32.75 15.31
CA PHE A 128 -7.39 32.56 15.57
C PHE A 128 -7.62 31.33 16.46
N VAL A 129 -8.50 31.47 17.44
CA VAL A 129 -8.92 30.40 18.34
C VAL A 129 -10.42 30.18 18.12
N PRO A 130 -10.83 29.11 17.42
CA PRO A 130 -12.23 28.73 17.34
C PRO A 130 -12.77 28.24 18.68
N GLU A 131 -14.08 28.41 18.85
CA GLU A 131 -14.80 27.76 19.95
C GLU A 131 -14.83 26.24 19.72
N PRO A 132 -14.52 25.44 20.75
CA PRO A 132 -14.44 24.01 20.59
C PRO A 132 -15.85 23.39 20.55
N ASN A 133 -16.11 22.53 19.56
CA ASN A 133 -17.38 21.80 19.40
C ASN A 133 -17.17 20.29 19.44
N GLY A 134 -18.20 19.55 19.82
CA GLY A 134 -18.18 18.08 19.89
C GLY A 134 -17.50 17.54 21.15
N PHE A 135 -16.84 16.39 21.02
CA PHE A 135 -16.16 15.69 22.12
C PHE A 135 -14.73 16.20 22.32
N VAL A 136 -14.61 17.41 22.88
CA VAL A 136 -13.33 18.10 23.08
C VAL A 136 -12.40 17.27 23.99
N PRO A 137 -11.15 17.01 23.59
CA PRO A 137 -10.21 16.31 24.46
C PRO A 137 -9.91 17.14 25.71
N SER A 138 -9.72 16.46 26.84
CA SER A 138 -9.25 17.09 28.06
C SER A 138 -7.92 17.82 27.86
N ALA A 139 -7.73 18.89 28.64
CA ALA A 139 -6.53 19.69 28.63
C ALA A 139 -5.26 18.85 28.85
N ARG A 140 -4.29 18.97 27.94
CA ARG A 140 -3.15 18.03 27.86
C ARG A 140 -1.88 18.64 27.27
N THR A 141 -0.73 18.16 27.74
CA THR A 141 0.60 18.51 27.23
C THR A 141 1.39 17.26 26.84
N ARG A 142 2.40 17.39 25.98
CA ARG A 142 3.24 16.31 25.45
C ARG A 142 2.45 15.15 24.83
N HIS A 143 1.30 15.46 24.25
CA HIS A 143 0.52 14.53 23.43
C HIS A 143 1.09 14.48 22.00
N ALA A 144 0.68 13.48 21.23
CA ALA A 144 1.06 13.36 19.83
C ALA A 144 -0.11 13.74 18.92
N ALA A 145 0.18 14.33 17.76
CA ALA A 145 -0.82 14.60 16.74
C ALA A 145 -0.31 14.26 15.33
N CYS A 146 -1.22 13.86 14.45
CA CYS A 146 -0.95 13.70 13.02
C CYS A 146 -2.18 13.99 12.19
N LEU A 147 -1.98 14.27 10.90
CA LEU A 147 -3.08 14.39 9.94
C LEU A 147 -3.46 13.03 9.36
N SER A 148 -4.73 12.91 8.96
CA SER A 148 -5.17 11.82 8.09
C SER A 148 -4.53 11.91 6.70
N ASP A 149 -4.45 10.80 5.98
CA ASP A 149 -3.88 10.70 4.62
C ASP A 149 -4.52 11.64 3.60
N ASN A 150 -5.80 11.97 3.80
CA ASN A 150 -6.58 12.91 2.99
C ASN A 150 -6.60 14.33 3.59
N GLY A 151 -5.90 14.56 4.71
CA GLY A 151 -5.83 15.82 5.44
C GLY A 151 -7.14 16.25 6.10
N ARG A 152 -8.24 15.49 6.00
CA ARG A 152 -9.56 15.90 6.50
C ARG A 152 -9.67 15.90 8.03
N ARG A 153 -8.83 15.12 8.70
CA ARG A 153 -8.83 14.97 10.16
C ARG A 153 -7.45 15.22 10.74
N MET A 154 -7.43 15.75 11.96
CA MET A 154 -6.26 15.71 12.84
C MET A 154 -6.55 14.74 13.98
N TYR A 155 -5.68 13.76 14.17
CA TYR A 155 -5.74 12.83 15.29
C TYR A 155 -4.87 13.33 16.44
N VAL A 156 -5.32 13.13 17.68
CA VAL A 156 -4.59 13.46 18.91
C VAL A 156 -4.61 12.26 19.84
N SER A 157 -3.43 11.84 20.31
CA SER A 157 -3.25 10.65 21.15
C SER A 157 -2.48 10.98 22.43
N GLY A 158 -2.99 10.47 23.55
CA GLY A 158 -2.32 10.44 24.85
C GLY A 158 -1.92 11.81 25.39
N GLY A 159 -0.72 11.89 25.98
CA GLY A 159 -0.20 13.09 26.66
C GLY A 159 -0.47 13.10 28.17
N LEU A 160 0.05 14.12 28.84
CA LEU A 160 -0.15 14.36 30.27
C LEU A 160 -1.37 15.27 30.48
N ILE A 161 -2.34 14.78 31.24
CA ILE A 161 -3.57 15.45 31.67
C ILE A 161 -3.39 15.84 33.14
N ASN A 162 -3.72 17.08 33.48
CA ASN A 162 -3.56 17.62 34.84
C ASN A 162 -2.16 17.41 35.46
N GLY A 163 -1.12 17.35 34.61
CA GLY A 163 0.29 17.19 35.02
C GLY A 163 0.66 15.82 35.62
N LYS A 164 -0.25 14.85 35.68
CA LYS A 164 -0.01 13.54 36.32
C LYS A 164 -0.59 12.36 35.56
N ASP A 165 -1.81 12.50 35.07
CA ASP A 165 -2.51 11.39 34.41
C ASP A 165 -2.03 11.27 32.98
N VAL A 166 -1.76 10.06 32.52
CA VAL A 166 -1.40 9.82 31.12
C VAL A 166 -2.64 9.41 30.35
N GLY A 167 -2.99 10.20 29.33
CA GLY A 167 -4.10 9.91 28.45
C GLY A 167 -3.90 8.59 27.72
N LYS A 168 -4.97 7.79 27.66
CA LYS A 168 -5.06 6.52 26.92
C LYS A 168 -6.10 6.59 25.80
N ASP A 169 -6.34 7.79 25.32
CA ASP A 169 -7.43 8.14 24.42
C ASP A 169 -6.88 8.60 23.06
N LEU A 170 -7.67 8.33 22.03
CA LEU A 170 -7.48 8.81 20.67
C LEU A 170 -8.71 9.64 20.29
N TYR A 171 -8.48 10.91 19.99
CA TYR A 171 -9.48 11.84 19.47
C TYR A 171 -9.16 12.21 18.03
N TRP A 172 -10.18 12.70 17.31
CA TRP A 172 -9.94 13.38 16.05
C TRP A 172 -10.81 14.61 15.87
N PHE A 173 -10.20 15.63 15.30
CA PHE A 173 -10.85 16.85 14.86
C PHE A 173 -11.13 16.77 13.36
N GLU A 174 -12.39 16.90 12.94
CA GLU A 174 -12.75 16.99 11.52
C GLU A 174 -12.75 18.45 11.07
N PHE A 175 -11.89 18.80 10.11
CA PHE A 175 -11.72 20.20 9.67
C PHE A 175 -12.95 20.77 8.97
N GLU A 176 -13.71 19.94 8.26
CA GLU A 176 -14.90 20.38 7.51
C GLU A 176 -16.05 20.78 8.44
N THR A 177 -16.31 19.99 9.49
CA THR A 177 -17.41 20.24 10.43
C THR A 177 -16.97 21.06 11.64
N GLN A 178 -15.66 21.23 11.84
CA GLN A 178 -15.05 21.86 13.02
C GLN A 178 -15.46 21.21 14.35
N CYS A 179 -15.65 19.89 14.36
CA CYS A 179 -16.04 19.14 15.55
C CYS A 179 -14.97 18.12 15.96
N TRP A 180 -14.75 18.04 17.26
CA TRP A 180 -14.03 16.95 17.90
C TRP A 180 -14.92 15.71 18.06
N ASN A 181 -14.30 14.54 17.93
CA ASN A 181 -14.93 13.23 18.05
C ASN A 181 -14.05 12.28 18.87
N GLY A 182 -14.66 11.22 19.41
CA GLY A 182 -14.03 10.26 20.32
C GLY A 182 -14.65 10.30 21.72
N PRO A 183 -13.94 9.84 22.77
CA PRO A 183 -12.65 9.15 22.70
C PRO A 183 -12.76 7.70 22.23
N LEU A 184 -11.80 7.26 21.42
CA LEU A 184 -11.47 5.85 21.26
C LEU A 184 -10.38 5.47 22.28
N GLU A 185 -10.36 4.22 22.74
CA GLU A 185 -9.29 3.74 23.62
C GLU A 185 -8.04 3.42 22.80
N PHE A 186 -6.87 3.86 23.28
CA PHE A 186 -5.57 3.58 22.69
C PHE A 186 -4.49 3.42 23.78
N VAL A 187 -3.22 3.68 23.47
CA VAL A 187 -2.10 3.39 24.36
C VAL A 187 -1.78 4.56 25.30
N PRO A 188 -1.65 4.33 26.63
CA PRO A 188 -1.26 5.37 27.58
C PRO A 188 0.22 5.74 27.41
N ARG A 189 0.50 6.91 26.83
CA ARG A 189 1.88 7.44 26.72
C ARG A 189 1.93 8.95 26.46
N TYR A 190 3.07 9.55 26.76
CA TYR A 190 3.38 10.96 26.49
C TYR A 190 4.79 11.13 25.90
N GLY A 191 5.05 12.25 25.23
CA GLY A 191 6.31 12.51 24.52
C GLY A 191 6.58 11.54 23.36
N HIS A 192 5.52 10.92 22.83
CA HIS A 192 5.57 10.00 21.69
C HIS A 192 5.22 10.75 20.39
N THR A 193 5.38 10.08 19.26
CA THR A 193 4.87 10.56 17.96
C THR A 193 3.81 9.60 17.45
N ILE A 194 2.89 10.10 16.63
CA ILE A 194 1.92 9.27 15.92
C ILE A 194 1.96 9.54 14.42
N THR A 195 1.55 8.55 13.63
CA THR A 195 1.33 8.72 12.19
C THR A 195 0.19 7.87 11.70
N MET A 196 -0.39 8.27 10.58
CA MET A 196 -1.38 7.46 9.89
C MET A 196 -0.72 6.70 8.74
N TYR A 197 -0.97 5.39 8.68
CA TYR A 197 -0.63 4.57 7.54
C TYR A 197 -1.58 3.39 7.42
N ASN A 198 -2.10 3.16 6.20
CA ASN A 198 -2.98 2.04 5.87
C ASN A 198 -4.18 1.94 6.83
N ASN A 199 -4.88 3.07 7.01
CA ASN A 199 -6.03 3.20 7.92
C ASN A 199 -5.74 2.83 9.40
N LYS A 200 -4.46 2.83 9.78
CA LYS A 200 -4.03 2.62 11.17
C LYS A 200 -3.30 3.86 11.68
N ILE A 201 -3.52 4.19 12.95
CA ILE A 201 -2.73 5.17 13.70
C ILE A 201 -1.62 4.41 14.40
N TRP A 202 -0.37 4.68 14.05
CA TRP A 202 0.81 4.08 14.64
C TRP A 202 1.45 5.04 15.64
N ALA A 203 1.85 4.54 16.80
CA ALA A 203 2.47 5.29 17.88
C ALA A 203 3.88 4.77 18.19
N PHE A 204 4.84 5.70 18.25
CA PHE A 204 6.26 5.40 18.37
C PHE A 204 6.91 6.13 19.53
N GLY A 205 7.70 5.40 20.30
CA GLY A 205 8.45 5.94 21.43
C GLY A 205 7.57 6.54 22.52
N GLY A 206 8.13 7.53 23.20
CA GLY A 206 7.54 8.17 24.37
C GLY A 206 7.77 7.39 25.67
N LEU A 207 7.04 7.83 26.69
CA LEU A 207 7.13 7.33 28.05
C LEU A 207 5.78 6.78 28.51
N THR A 208 5.81 5.67 29.25
CA THR A 208 4.63 5.09 29.92
C THR A 208 4.22 5.92 31.14
N PRO A 209 3.06 5.64 31.77
CA PRO A 209 2.69 6.26 33.05
C PRO A 209 3.75 6.08 34.15
N GLU A 210 4.50 4.98 34.11
CA GLU A 210 5.59 4.66 35.04
C GLU A 210 6.91 5.37 34.69
N MET A 211 6.91 6.21 33.65
CA MET A 211 8.10 6.90 33.10
C MET A 211 9.12 5.97 32.44
N ASP A 212 8.71 4.76 32.04
CA ASP A 212 9.55 3.85 31.28
C ASP A 212 9.57 4.23 29.80
N ARG A 213 10.73 4.11 29.15
CA ARG A 213 10.85 4.32 27.70
C ARG A 213 10.15 3.19 26.94
N VAL A 214 9.27 3.57 26.03
CA VAL A 214 8.57 2.61 25.18
C VAL A 214 9.45 2.23 23.99
N SER A 215 9.74 0.94 23.86
CA SER A 215 10.51 0.36 22.74
C SER A 215 9.65 -0.43 21.75
N GLU A 216 8.34 -0.54 22.03
CA GLU A 216 7.38 -1.19 21.14
C GLU A 216 6.62 -0.18 20.28
N LEU A 217 6.27 -0.64 19.09
CA LEU A 217 5.41 0.06 18.17
C LEU A 217 3.97 -0.35 18.44
N SER A 218 3.09 0.61 18.69
CA SER A 218 1.67 0.35 18.90
C SER A 218 0.85 0.87 17.72
N TRP A 219 -0.26 0.21 17.39
CA TRP A 219 -1.16 0.70 16.36
C TRP A 219 -2.63 0.54 16.75
N TYR A 220 -3.45 1.47 16.28
CA TYR A 220 -4.90 1.45 16.33
C TYR A 220 -5.45 1.32 14.92
N ASP A 221 -6.30 0.35 14.67
CA ASP A 221 -6.97 0.16 13.38
C ASP A 221 -8.31 0.89 13.35
N LEU A 222 -8.43 1.88 12.46
CA LEU A 222 -9.63 2.73 12.34
C LEU A 222 -10.82 2.01 11.68
N GLU A 223 -10.63 0.82 11.10
CA GLU A 223 -11.71 0.01 10.51
C GLU A 223 -12.25 -1.03 11.48
N THR A 224 -11.36 -1.66 12.27
CA THR A 224 -11.71 -2.80 13.13
C THR A 224 -11.73 -2.47 14.62
N ASP A 225 -11.37 -1.23 14.99
CA ASP A 225 -11.15 -0.77 16.36
C ASP A 225 -10.11 -1.61 17.14
N ALA A 226 -9.30 -2.39 16.43
CA ALA A 226 -8.30 -3.27 17.02
C ALA A 226 -7.05 -2.48 17.42
N ILE A 227 -6.52 -2.80 18.61
CA ILE A 227 -5.24 -2.28 19.10
C ILE A 227 -4.21 -3.40 19.05
N GLY A 228 -3.05 -3.13 18.48
CA GLY A 228 -1.94 -4.07 18.43
C GLY A 228 -0.61 -3.47 18.82
N ASN A 229 0.33 -4.34 19.19
CA ASN A 229 1.70 -3.98 19.52
C ASN A 229 2.68 -4.86 18.72
N VAL A 230 3.76 -4.26 18.26
CA VAL A 230 4.87 -4.89 17.56
C VAL A 230 6.14 -4.60 18.35
N ARG A 231 6.82 -5.67 18.80
CA ARG A 231 8.10 -5.53 19.49
C ARG A 231 9.22 -5.46 18.47
N ILE A 232 10.06 -4.43 18.61
CA ILE A 232 11.30 -4.31 17.86
C ILE A 232 12.38 -5.10 18.62
N ILE A 233 12.84 -6.20 18.03
CA ILE A 233 13.92 -7.01 18.61
C ILE A 233 15.19 -6.73 17.81
N PRO A 234 16.24 -6.15 18.43
CA PRO A 234 17.52 -5.98 17.77
C PRO A 234 18.09 -7.36 17.36
N MET A 235 18.43 -7.54 16.09
CA MET A 235 19.26 -8.66 15.67
C MET A 235 20.71 -8.28 15.91
N GLU A 236 21.34 -8.98 16.86
CA GLU A 236 22.79 -9.09 17.05
C GLU A 236 23.51 -8.00 17.87
N ASP A 237 24.37 -8.50 18.76
CA ASP A 237 25.22 -7.83 19.76
C ASP A 237 24.50 -7.07 20.91
N PRO A 238 24.48 -7.64 22.14
CA PRO A 238 23.96 -6.98 23.34
C PRO A 238 24.60 -5.61 23.60
N ILE A 239 25.86 -5.39 23.20
CA ILE A 239 26.56 -4.13 23.39
C ILE A 239 25.97 -3.06 22.46
N ARG A 240 25.75 -3.38 21.18
CA ARG A 240 25.14 -2.45 20.22
C ARG A 240 23.68 -2.16 20.57
N ALA A 241 22.93 -3.16 21.00
CA ALA A 241 21.58 -2.95 21.54
C ALA A 241 21.58 -2.01 22.75
N THR A 242 22.58 -2.11 23.63
CA THR A 242 22.73 -1.22 24.80
C THR A 242 23.14 0.20 24.39
N LEU A 243 24.01 0.36 23.41
CA LEU A 243 24.43 1.69 22.93
C LEU A 243 23.31 2.40 22.16
N HIS A 244 22.58 1.68 21.31
CA HIS A 244 21.42 2.19 20.58
C HIS A 244 20.35 2.71 21.55
N THR A 245 20.04 1.95 22.61
CA THR A 245 19.05 2.35 23.63
C THR A 245 19.49 3.56 24.50
N GLN A 246 20.76 3.94 24.47
CA GLN A 246 21.27 5.14 25.15
C GLN A 246 21.18 6.42 24.30
N GLY A 247 20.95 6.29 22.99
CA GLY A 247 20.79 7.42 22.10
C GLY A 247 19.46 8.16 22.27
N ILE A 248 19.41 9.39 21.76
CA ILE A 248 18.16 10.13 21.60
C ILE A 248 17.56 9.70 20.26
N HIS A 249 16.45 8.97 20.35
CA HIS A 249 15.63 8.59 19.21
C HIS A 249 14.68 9.72 18.83
N MET A 250 14.75 10.14 17.58
CA MET A 250 13.73 10.97 16.95
C MET A 250 12.99 10.12 15.92
N TYR A 251 11.67 10.08 16.04
CA TYR A 251 10.80 9.32 15.14
C TYR A 251 10.05 10.27 14.21
N GLY A 252 9.85 9.85 12.96
CA GLY A 252 9.17 10.67 11.96
C GLY A 252 8.70 9.86 10.78
N ASN A 253 7.89 10.52 9.95
CA ASN A 253 7.22 9.86 8.83
C ASN A 253 8.16 9.79 7.63
N GLY A 254 8.52 8.58 7.23
CA GLY A 254 9.17 8.35 5.96
C GLY A 254 8.18 8.32 4.79
N VAL A 255 8.69 7.93 3.64
CA VAL A 255 7.90 7.74 2.43
C VAL A 255 7.17 6.39 2.47
N THR A 256 5.98 6.30 1.86
CA THR A 256 5.28 5.02 1.58
C THR A 256 5.15 4.10 2.79
N GLY A 257 4.59 4.59 3.90
CA GLY A 257 4.41 3.74 5.10
C GLY A 257 5.70 3.34 5.79
N THR A 258 6.77 4.09 5.59
CA THR A 258 8.00 3.94 6.35
C THR A 258 7.96 4.86 7.56
N MET A 259 8.42 4.40 8.72
CA MET A 259 8.81 5.25 9.84
C MET A 259 10.33 5.39 9.87
N LEU A 260 10.82 6.62 9.99
CA LEU A 260 12.23 6.89 10.24
C LEU A 260 12.53 6.87 11.73
N ASP A 261 13.67 6.27 12.08
CA ASP A 261 14.29 6.34 13.40
C ASP A 261 15.68 6.95 13.23
N VAL A 262 15.88 8.13 13.83
CA VAL A 262 17.16 8.84 13.81
C VAL A 262 17.72 8.86 15.22
N VAL A 263 18.87 8.22 15.39
CA VAL A 263 19.56 8.10 16.67
C VAL A 263 20.67 9.14 16.72
N THR A 264 20.55 10.06 17.67
CA THR A 264 21.52 11.14 17.90
C THR A 264 22.14 11.05 19.29
N ALA A 265 23.33 11.63 19.42
CA ALA A 265 23.97 11.79 20.72
C ALA A 265 23.27 12.90 21.53
N GLY A 266 23.05 12.67 22.82
CA GLY A 266 22.50 13.66 23.72
C GLY A 266 23.58 14.59 24.28
N SER A 267 23.19 15.76 24.79
CA SER A 267 24.14 16.69 25.43
C SER A 267 24.91 16.07 26.61
N ALA A 268 24.31 15.10 27.31
CA ALA A 268 24.90 14.37 28.43
C ALA A 268 25.57 13.03 28.02
N ILE A 269 25.27 12.48 26.84
CA ILE A 269 25.73 11.15 26.40
C ILE A 269 26.36 11.30 25.02
N ARG A 270 27.70 11.35 24.98
CA ARG A 270 28.47 11.62 23.75
C ARG A 270 28.96 10.37 23.01
N ASN A 271 29.02 9.22 23.68
CA ASN A 271 29.49 7.96 23.09
C ASN A 271 28.30 7.06 22.72
N VAL A 272 27.56 7.44 21.68
CA VAL A 272 26.40 6.70 21.16
C VAL A 272 26.65 6.37 19.69
N GLU A 273 26.29 5.16 19.26
CA GLU A 273 26.26 4.80 17.85
C GLU A 273 25.09 5.57 17.19
N THR A 274 25.43 6.58 16.38
CA THR A 274 24.42 7.40 15.70
C THR A 274 24.03 6.78 14.37
N SER A 275 22.75 6.76 14.06
CA SER A 275 22.24 6.07 12.88
C SER A 275 20.97 6.71 12.33
N ILE A 276 20.67 6.42 11.07
CA ILE A 276 19.41 6.71 10.42
C ILE A 276 18.88 5.38 9.89
N SER A 277 17.72 4.98 10.36
CA SER A 277 17.05 3.74 9.99
C SER A 277 15.61 4.00 9.55
N ALA A 278 15.06 3.07 8.78
CA ALA A 278 13.72 3.11 8.24
C ALA A 278 13.02 1.79 8.51
N LEU A 279 11.89 1.83 9.22
CA LEU A 279 10.98 0.72 9.47
C LEU A 279 9.84 0.78 8.46
N ASP A 280 9.72 -0.22 7.60
CA ASP A 280 8.54 -0.42 6.75
C ASP A 280 7.38 -0.94 7.63
N LEU A 281 6.28 -0.18 7.71
CA LEU A 281 5.12 -0.50 8.55
C LEU A 281 4.24 -1.62 7.97
N GLU A 282 4.36 -1.92 6.68
CA GLU A 282 3.64 -3.03 6.03
C GLU A 282 4.39 -4.34 6.23
N THR A 283 5.69 -4.36 5.95
CA THR A 283 6.50 -5.57 6.04
C THR A 283 7.11 -5.81 7.43
N LEU A 284 7.06 -4.79 8.30
CA LEU A 284 7.69 -4.77 9.62
C LEU A 284 9.19 -5.10 9.56
N LYS A 285 9.87 -4.58 8.53
CA LYS A 285 11.31 -4.74 8.34
C LYS A 285 12.03 -3.44 8.57
N ILE A 286 13.13 -3.50 9.32
CA ILE A 286 14.03 -2.35 9.51
C ILE A 286 15.15 -2.44 8.50
N ARG A 287 15.41 -1.30 7.86
CA ARG A 287 16.54 -1.07 6.98
C ARG A 287 17.37 0.09 7.50
N SER A 288 18.65 -0.16 7.74
CA SER A 288 19.62 0.91 8.02
C SER A 288 19.84 1.72 6.75
N ILE A 289 19.65 3.04 6.83
CA ILE A 289 19.94 3.99 5.74
C ILE A 289 21.40 4.45 5.87
N ILE A 290 21.77 4.94 7.06
CA ILE A 290 23.15 5.27 7.44
C ILE A 290 23.43 4.63 8.79
N SER A 291 24.34 3.66 8.83
CA SER A 291 24.68 2.89 10.05
C SER A 291 25.57 3.65 11.03
N ASP A 292 26.35 4.62 10.53
CA ASP A 292 27.20 5.49 11.32
C ASP A 292 27.09 6.94 10.82
N CYS A 293 26.43 7.78 11.62
CA CYS A 293 26.23 9.19 11.33
C CYS A 293 27.30 10.09 11.98
N SER A 294 28.35 9.54 12.61
CA SER A 294 29.40 10.29 13.33
C SER A 294 29.96 11.45 12.51
N LYS A 295 30.24 11.23 11.22
CA LYS A 295 30.73 12.26 10.29
C LYS A 295 29.85 13.52 10.23
N TYR A 296 28.54 13.38 10.43
CA TYR A 296 27.56 14.47 10.32
C TYR A 296 27.01 14.91 11.67
N PHE A 297 27.00 14.03 12.66
CA PHE A 297 26.39 14.28 13.97
C PHE A 297 27.43 14.62 15.04
N ASP A 298 28.68 14.20 14.88
CA ASP A 298 29.75 14.55 15.81
C ASP A 298 29.99 16.05 15.81
N GLY A 299 29.98 16.65 16.99
CA GLY A 299 30.11 18.09 17.15
C GLY A 299 28.83 18.85 16.83
N TYR A 300 27.68 18.20 16.74
CA TYR A 300 26.36 18.83 16.61
C TYR A 300 25.40 18.36 17.71
N THR A 301 24.32 19.12 17.91
CA THR A 301 23.15 18.70 18.70
C THR A 301 21.90 18.99 17.88
N TRP A 302 21.21 17.93 17.47
CA TRP A 302 19.97 18.00 16.71
C TRP A 302 18.77 18.02 17.67
N HIS A 303 17.82 18.93 17.44
CA HIS A 303 16.69 19.20 18.35
C HIS A 303 15.34 18.85 17.73
N HIS A 304 15.18 19.09 16.43
CA HIS A 304 13.94 18.84 15.72
C HIS A 304 14.18 17.99 14.49
N MET A 305 13.27 17.05 14.24
CA MET A 305 13.24 16.26 13.02
C MET A 305 11.93 16.52 12.29
N LEU A 306 12.04 16.77 10.99
CA LEU A 306 10.91 16.93 10.08
C LEU A 306 11.13 16.08 8.85
N THR A 307 10.03 15.75 8.18
CA THR A 307 10.05 15.05 6.91
C THR A 307 9.12 15.73 5.92
N LEU A 308 9.61 15.93 4.70
CA LEU A 308 8.80 16.45 3.61
C LEU A 308 9.05 15.59 2.38
N GLY A 309 8.10 14.73 2.08
CA GLY A 309 8.26 13.79 0.98
C GLY A 309 9.38 12.79 1.26
N SER A 310 10.32 12.67 0.34
CA SER A 310 11.55 11.88 0.51
C SER A 310 12.65 12.57 1.31
N ARG A 311 12.49 13.82 1.74
CA ARG A 311 13.55 14.53 2.47
C ARG A 311 13.41 14.38 3.97
N LEU A 312 14.49 13.94 4.61
CA LEU A 312 14.71 14.04 6.05
C LEU A 312 15.42 15.36 6.36
N ILE A 313 14.87 16.12 7.30
CA ILE A 313 15.41 17.41 7.73
C ILE A 313 15.64 17.38 9.24
N LEU A 314 16.84 17.75 9.69
CA LEU A 314 17.14 17.96 11.10
C LEU A 314 17.53 19.42 11.34
N LEU A 315 16.98 20.02 12.39
CA LEU A 315 17.36 21.35 12.86
C LEU A 315 18.18 21.23 14.13
N GLY A 316 19.33 21.88 14.15
CA GLY A 316 20.28 21.75 15.24
C GLY A 316 21.26 22.90 15.34
N GLN A 317 22.30 22.66 16.11
CA GLN A 317 23.37 23.62 16.39
C GLN A 317 24.70 22.88 16.57
N PRO A 318 25.84 23.58 16.58
CA PRO A 318 27.12 23.00 16.95
C PRO A 318 27.14 22.60 18.44
N GLY A 319 27.78 21.48 18.76
CA GLY A 319 27.75 20.81 20.06
C GLY A 319 28.84 21.23 21.06
N THR A 320 29.62 22.28 20.75
CA THR A 320 30.59 22.83 21.70
C THR A 320 29.98 24.01 22.48
N PRO A 321 30.21 24.12 23.81
CA PRO A 321 29.59 25.16 24.65
C PRO A 321 30.03 26.60 24.33
N LEU A 322 30.97 26.79 23.40
CA LEU A 322 31.48 28.10 22.98
C LEU A 322 30.89 28.57 21.65
N ASP A 323 30.12 27.71 20.97
CA ASP A 323 29.53 27.98 19.68
C ASP A 323 28.08 28.47 19.80
N ASP A 324 27.68 29.26 18.81
CA ASP A 324 26.36 29.85 18.56
C ASP A 324 25.18 29.08 19.21
N GLU A 325 24.57 29.67 20.27
CA GLU A 325 23.39 29.15 20.99
C GLU A 325 22.11 29.32 20.15
N ARG A 326 22.17 28.92 18.88
CA ARG A 326 21.14 29.16 17.87
C ARG A 326 20.98 27.92 17.00
N LEU A 327 19.74 27.68 16.54
CA LEU A 327 19.37 26.64 15.58
C LEU A 327 19.89 26.97 14.16
N SER A 328 21.20 27.13 14.05
CA SER A 328 21.89 27.62 12.86
C SER A 328 22.17 26.53 11.83
N ASP A 329 22.10 25.25 12.20
CA ASP A 329 22.45 24.13 11.32
C ASP A 329 21.20 23.38 10.85
N ILE A 330 21.15 23.17 9.53
CA ILE A 330 20.05 22.49 8.84
C ILE A 330 20.66 21.29 8.11
N PHE A 331 20.45 20.09 8.63
CA PHE A 331 20.83 18.86 7.94
C PHE A 331 19.69 18.41 7.03
N THR A 332 20.03 18.08 5.79
CA THR A 332 19.08 17.55 4.81
C THR A 332 19.62 16.28 4.16
N LEU A 333 18.77 15.26 4.06
CA LEU A 333 19.06 14.00 3.38
C LEU A 333 17.90 13.65 2.45
N ASP A 334 18.19 13.45 1.16
CA ASP A 334 17.21 12.92 0.21
C ASP A 334 17.22 11.39 0.25
N LEU A 335 16.11 10.81 0.69
CA LEU A 335 15.97 9.37 0.83
C LEU A 335 15.74 8.68 -0.52
N THR A 336 15.39 9.40 -1.61
CA THR A 336 15.24 8.80 -2.95
C THR A 336 16.52 8.16 -3.43
N GLU A 337 17.66 8.76 -3.08
CA GLU A 337 19.00 8.26 -3.41
C GLU A 337 19.26 6.89 -2.78
N PHE A 338 18.60 6.58 -1.66
CA PHE A 338 18.68 5.30 -0.97
C PHE A 338 17.58 4.30 -1.39
N GLY A 339 16.80 4.68 -2.40
CA GLY A 339 15.70 3.90 -2.96
C GLY A 339 14.34 4.12 -2.29
N TYR A 340 14.19 5.17 -1.48
CA TYR A 340 12.90 5.56 -0.89
C TYR A 340 12.22 6.58 -1.79
N MET A 341 11.49 6.07 -2.79
CA MET A 341 10.81 6.89 -3.79
C MET A 341 9.43 7.30 -3.29
N GLU A 342 9.07 8.58 -3.45
CA GLU A 342 7.66 9.00 -3.32
C GLU A 342 6.80 8.19 -4.27
N THR A 343 5.82 7.44 -3.75
CA THR A 343 4.67 7.10 -4.58
C THR A 343 3.96 8.40 -4.86
N LYS A 344 4.19 8.98 -6.04
CA LYS A 344 3.33 10.04 -6.56
C LYS A 344 1.91 9.49 -6.48
N LYS A 345 1.09 9.99 -5.54
CA LYS A 345 -0.37 9.83 -5.58
C LYS A 345 -0.75 10.22 -7.00
N SER A 346 -1.29 9.27 -7.76
CA SER A 346 -1.48 9.43 -9.20
C SER A 346 -2.32 10.68 -9.45
N LYS A 347 -1.67 11.75 -9.93
CA LYS A 347 -2.38 12.68 -10.80
C LYS A 347 -2.77 11.84 -12.01
N THR A 348 -4.07 11.70 -12.21
CA THR A 348 -4.67 11.21 -13.44
C THR A 348 -4.01 11.91 -14.62
N GLY A 349 -3.12 11.20 -15.31
CA GLY A 349 -2.27 11.74 -16.36
C GLY A 349 -1.26 10.70 -16.78
N SER A 350 -1.49 10.11 -17.94
CA SER A 350 -0.73 9.01 -18.54
C SER A 350 0.73 9.36 -18.84
N SER A 351 1.60 9.25 -17.84
CA SER A 351 3.05 9.10 -18.07
C SER A 351 3.62 8.19 -17.00
N SER A 352 4.00 6.97 -17.40
CA SER A 352 4.77 6.05 -16.56
C SER A 352 6.02 6.74 -16.01
N PRO A 353 6.34 6.62 -14.70
CA PRO A 353 7.47 7.31 -14.10
C PRO A 353 8.79 6.79 -14.68
N THR A 354 9.47 7.63 -15.46
CA THR A 354 10.82 7.39 -15.98
C THR A 354 11.84 7.37 -14.84
N GLY A 355 12.77 6.41 -14.83
CA GLY A 355 13.88 6.34 -13.85
C GLY A 355 13.70 5.35 -12.68
N THR A 356 12.71 4.45 -12.74
CA THR A 356 12.61 3.32 -11.80
C THR A 356 13.20 2.05 -12.41
N ILE A 357 13.70 1.12 -11.58
CA ILE A 357 14.14 -0.19 -12.08
C ILE A 357 13.03 -0.94 -12.82
N ALA A 358 11.77 -0.78 -12.39
CA ALA A 358 10.61 -1.35 -13.07
C ALA A 358 10.40 -0.73 -14.46
N HIS A 359 10.62 0.59 -14.61
CA HIS A 359 10.60 1.27 -15.90
C HIS A 359 11.75 0.79 -16.80
N ASP A 360 12.97 0.70 -16.29
CA ASP A 360 14.13 0.22 -17.05
C ASP A 360 13.96 -1.24 -17.47
N MET A 361 13.39 -2.08 -16.60
CA MET A 361 13.03 -3.47 -16.93
C MET A 361 11.92 -3.56 -17.97
N PHE A 362 10.97 -2.61 -17.97
CA PHE A 362 9.94 -2.56 -18.99
C PHE A 362 10.46 -2.07 -20.34
N GLU A 363 11.32 -1.06 -20.35
CA GLU A 363 12.06 -0.64 -21.55
C GLU A 363 12.93 -1.78 -22.07
N PHE A 364 13.54 -2.56 -21.18
CA PHE A 364 14.27 -3.77 -21.53
C PHE A 364 13.36 -4.83 -22.16
N PHE A 365 12.14 -5.05 -21.64
CA PHE A 365 11.15 -5.93 -22.26
C PHE A 365 10.79 -5.50 -23.70
N ASN A 366 10.75 -4.20 -23.99
CA ASN A 366 10.47 -3.71 -25.34
C ASN A 366 11.64 -3.87 -26.33
N ARG A 367 12.84 -4.22 -25.86
CA ARG A 367 14.01 -4.48 -26.72
C ARG A 367 14.06 -5.94 -27.14
N SER A 368 13.48 -6.25 -28.30
CA SER A 368 13.43 -7.61 -28.84
C SER A 368 14.79 -8.24 -29.21
N GLU A 369 15.87 -7.47 -29.23
CA GLU A 369 17.21 -7.90 -29.67
C GLU A 369 17.89 -8.89 -28.72
N LEU A 370 17.51 -8.88 -27.44
CA LEU A 370 18.13 -9.71 -26.39
C LEU A 370 17.21 -10.82 -25.87
N CYS A 371 15.99 -10.95 -26.42
CA CYS A 371 15.06 -11.99 -26.04
C CYS A 371 15.53 -13.36 -26.53
N ASP A 372 15.52 -14.35 -25.64
CA ASP A 372 16.01 -15.72 -25.84
C ASP A 372 14.90 -16.79 -25.71
N PHE A 373 13.64 -16.35 -25.58
CA PHE A 373 12.48 -17.21 -25.42
C PHE A 373 11.20 -16.59 -26.03
N GLU A 374 10.27 -17.43 -26.47
CA GLU A 374 9.02 -17.01 -27.11
C GLU A 374 7.80 -17.60 -26.38
N ILE A 375 6.81 -16.75 -26.09
CA ILE A 375 5.50 -17.18 -25.59
C ILE A 375 4.45 -16.95 -26.66
N THR A 376 3.67 -17.97 -27.01
CA THR A 376 2.48 -17.84 -27.86
C THR A 376 1.22 -18.08 -27.04
N ALA A 377 0.13 -17.44 -27.42
CA ALA A 377 -1.14 -17.48 -26.70
C ALA A 377 -2.32 -17.66 -27.68
N VAL A 378 -3.54 -17.67 -27.16
CA VAL A 378 -4.76 -17.69 -27.98
C VAL A 378 -5.07 -16.28 -28.45
N GLU A 379 -5.27 -16.11 -29.76
CA GLU A 379 -5.64 -14.82 -30.34
C GLU A 379 -7.10 -14.45 -29.99
N GLY A 380 -7.33 -13.19 -29.63
CA GLY A 380 -8.62 -12.68 -29.17
C GLY A 380 -8.82 -12.80 -27.65
N ASN A 381 -10.06 -12.52 -27.20
CA ASN A 381 -10.43 -12.46 -25.77
C ASN A 381 -11.28 -13.66 -25.30
N ILE A 382 -11.45 -14.67 -26.15
CA ILE A 382 -12.26 -15.85 -25.83
C ILE A 382 -11.34 -16.97 -25.37
N ARG A 383 -11.58 -17.44 -24.14
CA ARG A 383 -10.87 -18.57 -23.57
C ARG A 383 -11.34 -19.88 -24.23
N PRO A 384 -10.43 -20.79 -24.64
CA PRO A 384 -10.84 -22.11 -25.11
C PRO A 384 -11.56 -22.91 -24.02
N PRO A 385 -12.57 -23.73 -24.38
CA PRO A 385 -13.23 -24.62 -23.44
C PRO A 385 -12.25 -25.67 -22.87
N LEU A 386 -12.55 -26.13 -21.65
CA LEU A 386 -11.79 -27.15 -20.94
C LEU A 386 -11.66 -28.44 -21.80
N PHE A 387 -10.45 -28.98 -21.93
CA PHE A 387 -10.13 -30.20 -22.70
C PHE A 387 -10.89 -31.48 -22.30
N HIS A 388 -11.81 -31.42 -21.33
CA HIS A 388 -12.59 -32.57 -20.86
C HIS A 388 -14.05 -32.63 -21.35
N SER A 389 -14.51 -31.71 -22.20
CA SER A 389 -15.90 -31.77 -22.73
C SER A 389 -16.04 -32.41 -24.12
N MET A 390 -14.98 -32.98 -24.70
CA MET A 390 -15.08 -33.73 -25.95
C MET A 390 -14.98 -35.23 -25.69
N ASP A 391 -16.11 -35.92 -25.86
CA ASP A 391 -16.20 -37.36 -25.84
C ASP A 391 -15.23 -38.00 -26.84
N ASN A 392 -14.57 -39.07 -26.38
CA ASN A 392 -13.52 -39.85 -27.04
C ASN A 392 -13.98 -40.66 -28.29
N THR A 393 -14.93 -40.17 -29.08
CA THR A 393 -15.58 -40.95 -30.15
C THR A 393 -15.23 -40.58 -31.59
N TYR A 394 -14.41 -39.55 -31.85
CA TYR A 394 -14.16 -39.06 -33.22
C TYR A 394 -12.68 -38.96 -33.60
N MET A 395 -11.90 -40.01 -33.35
CA MET A 395 -10.53 -40.13 -33.88
C MET A 395 -10.39 -41.42 -34.69
N ASN A 396 -10.98 -41.42 -35.88
CA ASN A 396 -10.62 -42.26 -37.01
C ASN A 396 -11.20 -41.61 -38.26
N ASP A 397 -10.47 -40.69 -38.87
CA ASP A 397 -10.42 -40.55 -40.33
C ASP A 397 -9.33 -39.56 -40.73
N THR A 398 -8.35 -40.09 -41.45
CA THR A 398 -7.24 -39.36 -42.09
C THR A 398 -7.68 -38.85 -43.45
N ASP A 399 -7.77 -37.53 -43.66
CA ASP A 399 -7.30 -36.90 -44.91
C ASP A 399 -7.26 -35.36 -44.83
N SER A 400 -6.26 -34.82 -45.53
CA SER A 400 -5.69 -33.47 -45.51
C SER A 400 -6.63 -32.26 -45.67
N GLN A 401 -6.38 -31.19 -44.89
CA GLN A 401 -5.87 -29.86 -45.33
C GLN A 401 -6.05 -28.82 -44.21
N HIS A 402 -4.94 -28.35 -43.63
CA HIS A 402 -4.79 -27.15 -42.77
C HIS A 402 -5.95 -26.80 -41.83
N THR A 403 -6.44 -27.76 -41.04
CA THR A 403 -7.24 -27.49 -39.85
C THR A 403 -7.01 -28.61 -38.84
N VAL A 404 -6.63 -28.26 -37.61
CA VAL A 404 -6.66 -29.08 -36.38
C VAL A 404 -5.44 -29.94 -35.99
N GLU A 405 -4.40 -30.15 -36.80
CA GLU A 405 -3.29 -31.07 -36.39
C GLU A 405 -2.03 -30.49 -35.71
N ASP A 406 -1.85 -29.17 -35.54
CA ASP A 406 -0.60 -28.61 -34.97
C ASP A 406 -0.79 -27.81 -33.65
N PHE A 407 -1.66 -28.25 -32.74
CA PHE A 407 -1.45 -27.88 -31.33
C PHE A 407 -0.27 -28.70 -30.79
N PRO A 408 0.75 -28.10 -30.16
CA PRO A 408 1.91 -28.84 -29.65
C PRO A 408 1.48 -29.94 -28.68
N ARG A 409 1.31 -31.17 -29.17
CA ARG A 409 1.11 -32.35 -28.34
C ARG A 409 2.40 -32.56 -27.57
N GLY A 410 2.40 -32.15 -26.31
CA GLY A 410 3.55 -32.27 -25.43
C GLY A 410 3.81 -31.07 -24.53
N SER A 411 2.99 -30.01 -24.56
CA SER A 411 3.12 -29.00 -23.51
C SER A 411 2.54 -29.52 -22.20
N MET A 412 3.29 -29.35 -21.11
CA MET A 412 2.95 -29.83 -19.75
C MET A 412 1.66 -29.22 -19.15
N MET A 413 0.88 -28.52 -19.96
CA MET A 413 -0.37 -27.86 -19.62
C MET A 413 -1.60 -28.72 -19.98
N SER A 414 -1.65 -29.96 -19.50
CA SER A 414 -2.99 -30.53 -19.23
C SER A 414 -3.42 -29.98 -17.87
N ARG A 415 -4.63 -29.41 -17.83
CA ARG A 415 -5.22 -28.71 -16.67
C ARG A 415 -5.51 -29.64 -15.46
N ALA A 416 -4.86 -30.81 -15.42
CA ALA A 416 -5.07 -31.89 -14.48
C ALA A 416 -3.76 -32.57 -14.00
N SER A 417 -2.57 -31.97 -14.16
CA SER A 417 -1.38 -32.48 -13.45
C SER A 417 -1.53 -32.19 -11.95
N PRO A 418 -1.67 -33.22 -11.07
CA PRO A 418 -1.78 -32.99 -9.64
C PRO A 418 -0.46 -32.45 -9.08
N ALA A 419 -0.54 -31.55 -8.10
CA ALA A 419 0.59 -31.23 -7.23
C ALA A 419 1.10 -32.53 -6.57
N PRO A 420 2.43 -32.81 -6.56
CA PRO A 420 2.95 -33.91 -5.77
C PRO A 420 2.71 -33.60 -4.28
N SER A 421 2.04 -34.52 -3.59
CA SER A 421 1.84 -34.51 -2.13
C SER A 421 3.18 -34.41 -1.40
N GLU A 422 3.23 -33.60 -0.34
CA GLU A 422 4.34 -33.53 0.62
C GLU A 422 4.77 -34.93 1.06
N LEU A 423 5.98 -35.35 0.65
CA LEU A 423 6.62 -36.53 1.21
C LEU A 423 7.37 -36.13 2.48
N ASP A 424 6.92 -36.71 3.59
CA ASP A 424 7.54 -36.81 4.90
C ASP A 424 9.04 -36.49 4.96
N ASN A 425 9.36 -35.41 5.68
CA ASN A 425 10.67 -35.20 6.28
C ASN A 425 10.93 -36.28 7.35
N ARG A 426 11.48 -37.43 6.94
CA ARG A 426 12.27 -38.28 7.84
C ARG A 426 13.75 -38.07 7.57
N THR A 427 14.37 -37.38 8.51
CA THR A 427 15.83 -37.32 8.74
C THR A 427 16.50 -38.69 8.60
N PRO A 428 17.77 -38.71 8.18
CA PRO A 428 18.73 -39.56 8.88
C PRO A 428 20.00 -38.81 9.26
N PHE A 429 20.29 -38.83 10.56
CA PHE A 429 21.64 -38.81 11.09
C PHE A 429 22.44 -40.01 10.53
N GLY A 430 23.73 -39.81 10.24
CA GLY A 430 24.65 -40.93 10.03
C GLY A 430 25.92 -40.59 9.28
N ASN A 431 26.91 -40.04 9.98
CA ASN A 431 28.31 -39.95 9.56
C ASN A 431 28.87 -41.29 9.05
N SER A 432 29.64 -41.24 7.96
CA SER A 432 31.09 -41.61 7.89
C SER A 432 31.51 -42.31 6.59
N GLY A 433 32.67 -41.88 6.05
CA GLY A 433 33.70 -42.83 5.62
C GLY A 433 33.82 -43.20 4.13
N LEU A 434 34.52 -42.35 3.37
CA LEU A 434 35.72 -42.66 2.58
C LEU A 434 35.85 -44.00 1.80
N THR A 435 36.13 -43.84 0.50
CA THR A 435 37.21 -44.46 -0.33
C THR A 435 36.92 -45.55 -1.39
N HIS A 436 37.44 -45.22 -2.58
CA HIS A 436 38.20 -46.03 -3.56
C HIS A 436 37.53 -46.95 -4.60
N LYS A 437 37.70 -46.50 -5.87
CA LYS A 437 38.33 -47.17 -7.04
C LYS A 437 37.75 -48.50 -7.60
N SER A 438 37.43 -48.40 -8.90
CA SER A 438 37.93 -49.22 -10.02
C SER A 438 37.13 -50.44 -10.53
N SER A 439 36.80 -50.32 -11.83
CA SER A 439 36.98 -51.26 -12.96
C SER A 439 36.03 -52.44 -13.22
N THR A 440 35.58 -52.45 -14.51
CA THR A 440 35.35 -53.57 -15.46
C THR A 440 34.13 -54.46 -15.20
N VAL A 441 33.27 -54.81 -16.18
CA VAL A 441 33.55 -55.61 -17.40
C VAL A 441 32.48 -55.37 -18.49
N SER A 442 32.95 -55.50 -19.74
CA SER A 442 32.31 -55.51 -21.06
C SER A 442 31.31 -56.63 -21.37
N LEU A 443 30.40 -56.40 -22.34
CA LEU A 443 30.01 -57.38 -23.35
C LEU A 443 29.50 -56.68 -24.63
N ASP A 444 29.67 -57.38 -25.75
CA ASP A 444 30.05 -56.88 -27.08
C ASP A 444 29.05 -57.33 -28.18
N ARG A 445 29.18 -56.75 -29.40
CA ARG A 445 28.66 -57.16 -30.74
C ARG A 445 27.24 -56.74 -31.17
N SER A 446 26.96 -56.34 -32.43
CA SER A 446 27.76 -56.27 -33.67
C SER A 446 27.09 -55.41 -34.76
N LYS A 447 27.92 -54.89 -35.68
CA LYS A 447 27.64 -54.11 -36.91
C LYS A 447 26.95 -54.90 -38.04
N THR A 448 26.37 -54.18 -39.02
CA THR A 448 26.70 -54.32 -40.47
C THR A 448 26.17 -53.15 -41.31
N ASP A 449 26.96 -52.75 -42.30
CA ASP A 449 26.83 -51.64 -43.27
C ASP A 449 25.96 -51.97 -44.50
N GLY A 450 25.54 -50.97 -45.30
CA GLY A 450 25.15 -51.20 -46.71
C GLY A 450 24.35 -50.12 -47.48
N LEU A 451 25.08 -49.16 -48.06
CA LEU A 451 24.92 -48.34 -49.29
C LEU A 451 23.71 -48.48 -50.30
N LEU A 452 23.35 -47.30 -50.85
CA LEU A 452 23.00 -46.93 -52.26
C LEU A 452 21.63 -47.30 -52.91
N SER A 453 20.86 -46.29 -53.34
CA SER A 453 20.77 -45.80 -54.74
C SER A 453 19.41 -45.18 -55.14
N ASN A 454 19.49 -44.11 -55.94
CA ASN A 454 18.39 -43.42 -56.64
C ASN A 454 17.84 -44.23 -57.82
N GLN A 455 16.53 -44.15 -58.09
CA GLN A 455 15.99 -44.21 -59.46
C GLN A 455 14.76 -43.31 -59.68
N HIS A 456 14.85 -42.50 -60.73
CA HIS A 456 13.76 -41.79 -61.41
C HIS A 456 13.07 -42.70 -62.45
N ALA A 457 11.76 -42.54 -62.65
CA ALA A 457 11.06 -42.52 -63.96
C ALA A 457 9.54 -42.38 -63.72
N ARG A 458 8.93 -41.20 -63.98
CA ARG A 458 8.15 -40.84 -65.19
C ARG A 458 7.19 -41.92 -65.70
N GLN A 459 5.88 -41.64 -65.60
CA GLN A 459 4.96 -41.74 -66.74
C GLN A 459 3.68 -40.92 -66.54
N SER A 460 3.31 -40.27 -67.63
CA SER A 460 2.17 -39.36 -67.84
C SER A 460 1.16 -40.01 -68.80
N SER A 461 -0.15 -39.80 -68.60
CA SER A 461 -1.17 -39.64 -69.67
C SER A 461 -2.57 -39.51 -69.01
N LEU A 462 -3.21 -38.34 -69.12
CA LEU A 462 -4.28 -37.98 -70.07
C LEU A 462 -5.65 -38.60 -69.74
N GLY A 463 -6.59 -37.73 -69.37
CA GLY A 463 -7.99 -38.08 -69.06
C GLY A 463 -8.91 -38.09 -70.29
N ILE A 464 -10.18 -38.45 -70.04
CA ILE A 464 -11.41 -38.12 -70.80
C ILE A 464 -12.62 -38.35 -69.87
N ALA A 465 -13.71 -37.62 -70.11
CA ALA A 465 -14.72 -37.16 -69.16
C ALA A 465 -16.03 -37.97 -69.04
N SER A 466 -16.68 -37.84 -67.86
CA SER A 466 -18.14 -37.67 -67.56
C SER A 466 -19.14 -38.79 -67.95
N PRO A 467 -20.27 -39.02 -67.20
CA PRO A 467 -21.20 -37.98 -66.70
C PRO A 467 -21.81 -38.17 -65.29
N ARG A 468 -22.39 -37.06 -64.80
CA ARG A 468 -23.20 -36.91 -63.56
C ARG A 468 -24.45 -37.80 -63.56
N THR A 469 -24.73 -38.45 -62.43
CA THR A 469 -26.09 -38.59 -61.86
C THR A 469 -26.03 -38.86 -60.34
N GLY A 470 -26.59 -37.93 -59.58
CA GLY A 470 -27.26 -38.02 -58.26
C GLY A 470 -26.77 -38.96 -57.14
N THR A 471 -26.57 -38.40 -55.95
CA THR A 471 -27.27 -38.69 -54.67
C THR A 471 -26.46 -38.08 -53.49
N PRO A 472 -26.96 -38.11 -52.24
CA PRO A 472 -27.65 -37.05 -51.53
C PRO A 472 -26.72 -36.22 -50.61
N THR A 473 -27.20 -35.05 -50.22
CA THR A 473 -26.61 -34.12 -49.24
C THR A 473 -26.23 -34.80 -47.93
N ALA A 474 -24.95 -34.74 -47.57
CA ALA A 474 -24.42 -35.01 -46.23
C ALA A 474 -24.63 -33.79 -45.32
N PRO A 475 -24.77 -33.98 -43.98
CA PRO A 475 -25.16 -32.93 -43.05
C PRO A 475 -24.08 -31.84 -42.92
N GLU A 476 -24.53 -30.61 -42.70
CA GLU A 476 -23.70 -29.43 -42.44
C GLU A 476 -22.73 -29.69 -41.28
N LYS A 477 -21.45 -29.31 -41.48
CA LYS A 477 -20.40 -29.35 -40.47
C LYS A 477 -20.83 -28.54 -39.24
N SER A 478 -20.70 -29.13 -38.07
CA SER A 478 -20.84 -28.48 -36.77
C SER A 478 -19.84 -27.32 -36.62
N ASP A 479 -20.36 -26.14 -36.30
CA ASP A 479 -19.61 -24.92 -35.98
C ASP A 479 -18.80 -25.07 -34.68
N LEU A 480 -17.59 -25.63 -34.76
CA LEU A 480 -16.63 -25.57 -33.66
C LEU A 480 -15.77 -24.30 -33.80
N PRO A 481 -15.56 -23.52 -32.73
CA PRO A 481 -14.73 -22.31 -32.78
C PRO A 481 -13.29 -22.69 -33.12
N SER A 482 -12.78 -22.16 -34.25
CA SER A 482 -11.38 -22.27 -34.63
C SER A 482 -10.57 -21.23 -33.85
N PHE A 483 -9.71 -21.69 -32.93
CA PHE A 483 -8.79 -20.82 -32.20
C PHE A 483 -7.50 -20.65 -33.00
N THR A 484 -7.06 -19.40 -33.18
CA THR A 484 -5.80 -19.06 -33.85
C THR A 484 -4.72 -18.74 -32.81
N VAL A 485 -3.47 -19.10 -33.14
CA VAL A 485 -2.31 -18.83 -32.28
C VAL A 485 -1.84 -17.39 -32.51
N SER A 486 -1.56 -16.68 -31.43
CA SER A 486 -1.11 -15.29 -31.48
C SER A 486 0.30 -15.15 -32.06
N GLU A 487 0.64 -13.93 -32.45
CA GLU A 487 2.04 -13.57 -32.69
C GLU A 487 2.92 -13.85 -31.43
N PRO A 488 4.17 -14.30 -31.60
CA PRO A 488 5.04 -14.62 -30.47
C PRO A 488 5.40 -13.38 -29.62
N ILE A 489 5.18 -13.47 -28.31
CA ILE A 489 5.68 -12.53 -27.32
C ILE A 489 7.12 -12.91 -27.00
N LYS A 490 8.06 -12.11 -27.50
CA LYS A 490 9.50 -12.29 -27.23
C LYS A 490 9.83 -11.85 -25.80
N VAL A 491 10.48 -12.73 -25.05
CA VAL A 491 10.76 -12.54 -23.62
C VAL A 491 12.18 -12.98 -23.27
N HIS A 492 12.69 -12.44 -22.17
CA HIS A 492 13.94 -12.85 -21.54
C HIS A 492 13.68 -13.99 -20.56
N MET A 493 14.20 -15.17 -20.87
CA MET A 493 14.07 -16.38 -20.06
C MET A 493 14.55 -16.15 -18.63
N MET A 494 15.65 -15.41 -18.44
CA MET A 494 16.21 -15.13 -17.11
C MET A 494 15.21 -14.42 -16.19
N VAL A 495 14.41 -13.49 -16.73
CA VAL A 495 13.40 -12.75 -15.95
C VAL A 495 12.27 -13.68 -15.55
N LEU A 496 11.73 -14.46 -16.50
CA LEU A 496 10.66 -15.41 -16.22
C LEU A 496 11.10 -16.50 -15.25
N PHE A 497 12.31 -17.03 -15.40
CA PHE A 497 12.88 -18.05 -14.53
C PHE A 497 13.00 -17.56 -13.08
N ALA A 498 13.38 -16.30 -12.87
CA ALA A 498 13.52 -15.71 -11.54
C ALA A 498 12.17 -15.35 -10.89
N ARG A 499 11.17 -14.94 -11.69
CA ARG A 499 9.95 -14.27 -11.21
C ARG A 499 8.69 -15.12 -11.30
N TRP A 500 8.70 -16.18 -12.11
CA TRP A 500 7.55 -17.05 -12.33
C TRP A 500 7.85 -18.48 -11.86
N PRO A 501 7.39 -18.88 -10.66
CA PRO A 501 7.67 -20.20 -10.07
C PRO A 501 7.29 -21.36 -10.98
N HIS A 502 6.14 -21.27 -11.66
CA HIS A 502 5.72 -22.31 -12.59
C HIS A 502 6.64 -22.41 -13.81
N PHE A 503 7.08 -21.28 -14.37
CA PHE A 503 8.04 -21.29 -15.49
C PHE A 503 9.37 -21.92 -15.08
N ASN A 504 9.86 -21.62 -13.87
CA ASN A 504 11.05 -22.28 -13.32
C ASN A 504 10.87 -23.81 -13.27
N ARG A 505 9.71 -24.30 -12.82
CA ARG A 505 9.40 -25.74 -12.83
C ARG A 505 9.41 -26.33 -14.24
N ILE A 506 8.82 -25.65 -15.23
CA ILE A 506 8.83 -26.08 -16.64
C ILE A 506 10.25 -26.13 -17.19
N MET A 507 11.07 -25.11 -16.93
CA MET A 507 12.46 -25.10 -17.40
C MET A 507 13.32 -26.15 -16.69
N SER A 508 13.05 -26.40 -15.41
CA SER A 508 13.73 -27.43 -14.62
C SER A 508 13.38 -28.86 -15.07
N SER A 509 12.21 -29.08 -15.70
CA SER A 509 11.82 -30.39 -16.21
C SER A 509 12.56 -30.81 -17.48
N GLN A 510 13.26 -29.88 -18.15
CA GLN A 510 14.01 -30.11 -19.39
C GLN A 510 13.18 -30.77 -20.51
N MET A 511 11.88 -30.48 -20.56
CA MET A 511 10.99 -31.00 -21.60
C MET A 511 11.10 -30.20 -22.92
N ASN A 512 10.12 -30.35 -23.82
CA ASN A 512 10.13 -29.73 -25.14
C ASN A 512 10.24 -28.20 -25.06
N GLU A 513 9.64 -27.55 -24.07
CA GLU A 513 9.68 -26.10 -23.87
C GLU A 513 11.09 -25.59 -23.56
N PHE A 514 11.88 -26.37 -22.81
CA PHE A 514 13.27 -26.05 -22.51
C PHE A 514 14.14 -26.09 -23.77
N HIS A 515 13.95 -27.11 -24.61
CA HIS A 515 14.73 -27.32 -25.84
C HIS A 515 14.30 -26.39 -26.98
N SER A 516 12.99 -26.21 -27.16
CA SER A 516 12.43 -25.41 -28.24
C SER A 516 12.52 -23.91 -27.98
N ARG A 517 12.70 -23.49 -26.72
CA ARG A 517 12.62 -22.07 -26.28
C ARG A 517 11.27 -21.42 -26.58
N LYS A 518 10.21 -22.23 -26.66
CA LYS A 518 8.84 -21.78 -26.91
C LYS A 518 7.91 -22.33 -25.85
N LEU A 519 6.97 -21.50 -25.40
CA LEU A 519 5.88 -21.89 -24.50
C LEU A 519 4.54 -21.45 -25.09
N TYR A 520 3.59 -22.37 -25.17
CA TYR A 520 2.22 -22.06 -25.56
C TYR A 520 1.34 -21.97 -24.32
N ILE A 521 0.60 -20.87 -24.19
CA ILE A 521 -0.34 -20.62 -23.09
C ILE A 521 -1.77 -20.63 -23.65
N PRO A 522 -2.65 -21.55 -23.22
CA PRO A 522 -4.01 -21.66 -23.75
C PRO A 522 -4.97 -20.62 -23.15
N GLU A 523 -4.55 -19.36 -23.09
CA GLU A 523 -5.30 -18.23 -22.53
C GLU A 523 -5.20 -17.02 -23.48
N PRO A 524 -6.14 -16.05 -23.39
CA PRO A 524 -6.13 -14.85 -24.22
C PRO A 524 -4.79 -14.09 -24.21
N VAL A 525 -4.28 -13.73 -25.39
CA VAL A 525 -3.01 -13.02 -25.56
C VAL A 525 -2.97 -11.70 -24.80
N ALA A 526 -4.11 -11.00 -24.65
CA ALA A 526 -4.21 -9.77 -23.87
C ALA A 526 -3.80 -9.99 -22.41
N TRP A 527 -4.33 -11.03 -21.77
CA TRP A 527 -4.03 -11.35 -20.37
C TRP A 527 -2.62 -11.91 -20.21
N VAL A 528 -2.19 -12.78 -21.13
CA VAL A 528 -0.83 -13.33 -21.13
C VAL A 528 0.20 -12.21 -21.27
N ARG A 529 -0.04 -11.23 -22.14
CA ARG A 529 0.82 -10.06 -22.28
C ARG A 529 0.91 -9.28 -20.97
N LYS A 530 -0.23 -9.02 -20.32
CA LYS A 530 -0.24 -8.32 -19.02
C LYS A 530 0.43 -9.12 -17.90
N LEU A 531 0.31 -10.44 -17.90
CA LEU A 531 1.02 -11.32 -16.97
C LEU A 531 2.53 -11.19 -17.17
N VAL A 532 3.00 -11.20 -18.42
CA VAL A 532 4.42 -10.99 -18.74
C VAL A 532 4.85 -9.59 -18.34
N GLU A 533 4.10 -8.53 -18.66
CA GLU A 533 4.42 -7.16 -18.23
C GLU A 533 4.56 -7.05 -16.71
N PHE A 534 3.70 -7.73 -15.94
CA PHE A 534 3.81 -7.81 -14.49
C PHE A 534 5.12 -8.49 -14.04
N MET A 535 5.62 -9.50 -14.74
CA MET A 535 6.91 -10.13 -14.39
C MET A 535 8.09 -9.14 -14.44
N TYR A 536 8.02 -8.14 -15.32
CA TYR A 536 9.04 -7.10 -15.46
C TYR A 536 8.79 -5.88 -14.56
N ARG A 537 7.53 -5.44 -14.42
CA ARG A 537 7.16 -4.19 -13.75
C ARG A 537 6.71 -4.35 -12.31
N ASP A 538 6.24 -5.54 -11.94
CA ASP A 538 5.70 -5.83 -10.61
C ASP A 538 4.49 -4.96 -10.21
N SER A 539 3.80 -4.41 -11.21
CA SER A 539 2.63 -3.54 -11.11
C SER A 539 1.63 -3.89 -12.23
N ILE A 540 0.35 -3.63 -11.97
CA ILE A 540 -0.77 -3.76 -12.91
C ILE A 540 -1.41 -2.40 -13.25
N ASP A 541 -0.70 -1.30 -12.99
CA ASP A 541 -1.21 0.06 -13.23
C ASP A 541 -1.56 0.27 -14.70
N GLY A 542 -2.72 0.91 -14.93
CA GLY A 542 -3.23 1.18 -16.29
C GLY A 542 -3.92 -0.01 -16.97
N CYS A 543 -4.11 -1.14 -16.28
CA CYS A 543 -4.94 -2.22 -16.78
C CYS A 543 -6.43 -1.88 -16.67
N ASN A 544 -7.21 -2.26 -17.67
CA ASN A 544 -8.67 -2.18 -17.61
C ASN A 544 -9.26 -3.37 -16.80
N ILE A 545 -10.56 -3.32 -16.50
CA ILE A 545 -11.20 -4.34 -15.67
C ILE A 545 -11.21 -5.75 -16.28
N ASP A 546 -11.28 -5.87 -17.61
CA ASP A 546 -11.20 -7.16 -18.31
C ASP A 546 -9.80 -7.76 -18.16
N GLU A 547 -8.76 -6.94 -18.33
CA GLU A 547 -7.38 -7.35 -18.10
C GLU A 547 -7.12 -7.74 -16.64
N ILE A 548 -7.64 -6.97 -15.67
CA ILE A 548 -7.46 -7.25 -14.24
C ILE A 548 -8.16 -8.55 -13.82
N THR A 549 -9.40 -8.76 -14.26
CA THR A 549 -10.15 -9.98 -13.94
C THR A 549 -9.58 -11.21 -14.67
N GLY A 550 -9.05 -11.04 -15.88
CA GLY A 550 -8.27 -12.05 -16.57
C GLY A 550 -6.97 -12.41 -15.83
N LEU A 551 -6.23 -11.40 -15.38
CA LEU A 551 -5.03 -11.59 -14.56
C LEU A 551 -5.33 -12.31 -13.24
N LEU A 552 -6.48 -12.06 -12.62
CA LEU A 552 -6.89 -12.77 -11.40
C LEU A 552 -7.00 -14.29 -11.64
N VAL A 553 -7.59 -14.70 -12.76
CA VAL A 553 -7.66 -16.11 -13.18
C VAL A 553 -6.25 -16.68 -13.39
N LEU A 554 -5.38 -15.97 -14.11
CA LEU A 554 -3.99 -16.40 -14.34
C LEU A 554 -3.18 -16.45 -13.05
N ALA A 555 -3.41 -15.52 -12.13
CA ALA A 555 -2.70 -15.44 -10.86
C ALA A 555 -3.01 -16.65 -9.98
N ASN A 556 -4.26 -17.12 -9.94
CA ASN A 556 -4.61 -18.34 -9.26
C ASN A 556 -4.05 -19.57 -9.99
N LEU A 557 -4.29 -19.66 -11.32
CA LEU A 557 -3.85 -20.79 -12.15
C LEU A 557 -2.33 -21.04 -12.08
N TYR A 558 -1.55 -19.97 -11.98
CA TYR A 558 -0.09 -20.03 -11.97
C TYR A 558 0.56 -19.78 -10.60
N GLU A 559 -0.24 -19.77 -9.52
CA GLU A 559 0.23 -19.63 -8.14
C GLU A 559 1.07 -18.35 -7.93
N LEU A 560 0.49 -17.20 -8.23
CA LEU A 560 1.11 -15.88 -8.08
C LEU A 560 0.38 -15.03 -7.02
N PRO A 561 0.63 -15.25 -5.71
CA PRO A 561 -0.11 -14.60 -4.63
C PRO A 561 -0.08 -13.08 -4.67
N ARG A 562 1.06 -12.51 -5.06
CA ARG A 562 1.19 -11.05 -5.15
C ARG A 562 0.33 -10.46 -6.27
N LEU A 563 0.36 -11.06 -7.46
CA LEU A 563 -0.48 -10.61 -8.57
C LEU A 563 -1.97 -10.74 -8.21
N ARG A 564 -2.34 -11.84 -7.57
CA ARG A 564 -3.68 -12.08 -7.05
C ARG A 564 -4.14 -10.96 -6.12
N ASN A 565 -3.33 -10.62 -5.11
CA ASN A 565 -3.65 -9.55 -4.15
C ASN A 565 -3.80 -8.18 -4.84
N LEU A 566 -2.91 -7.85 -5.78
CA LEU A 566 -3.02 -6.61 -6.56
C LEU A 566 -4.31 -6.55 -7.38
N CYS A 567 -4.72 -7.67 -7.99
CA CYS A 567 -5.98 -7.74 -8.74
C CYS A 567 -7.19 -7.54 -7.82
N ILE A 568 -7.20 -8.18 -6.65
CA ILE A 568 -8.27 -8.05 -5.64
C ILE A 568 -8.40 -6.60 -5.17
N GLU A 569 -7.27 -5.97 -4.84
CA GLU A 569 -7.22 -4.58 -4.39
C GLU A 569 -7.69 -3.62 -5.51
N SER A 570 -7.27 -3.85 -6.76
CA SER A 570 -7.64 -3.02 -7.90
C SER A 570 -9.15 -3.13 -8.22
N ILE A 571 -9.71 -4.34 -8.19
CA ILE A 571 -11.17 -4.56 -8.36
C ILE A 571 -11.94 -3.85 -7.25
N SER A 572 -11.45 -3.93 -6.00
CA SER A 572 -12.09 -3.28 -4.85
C SER A 572 -12.05 -1.75 -4.95
N LYS A 573 -10.96 -1.19 -5.47
CA LYS A 573 -10.80 0.27 -5.68
C LYS A 573 -11.65 0.80 -6.84
N GLN A 574 -11.75 0.07 -7.95
CA GLN A 574 -12.54 0.50 -9.11
C GLN A 574 -14.05 0.33 -8.89
N GLY A 575 -14.44 -0.59 -8.01
CA GLY A 575 -15.84 -0.88 -7.71
C GLY A 575 -16.50 -1.77 -8.77
N ILE A 576 -17.63 -2.37 -8.39
CA ILE A 576 -18.42 -3.23 -9.26
C ILE A 576 -19.53 -2.39 -9.90
N THR A 577 -19.61 -2.39 -11.23
CA THR A 577 -20.60 -1.61 -12.00
C THR A 577 -21.53 -2.54 -12.76
N ASP A 578 -22.70 -2.05 -13.18
CA ASP A 578 -23.69 -2.87 -13.90
C ASP A 578 -23.13 -3.45 -15.21
N ALA A 579 -22.21 -2.76 -15.88
CA ALA A 579 -21.58 -3.23 -17.11
C ALA A 579 -20.50 -4.31 -16.86
N THR A 580 -19.88 -4.34 -15.67
CA THR A 580 -18.72 -5.18 -15.38
C THR A 580 -19.03 -6.32 -14.41
N ALA A 581 -20.17 -6.27 -13.71
CA ALA A 581 -20.53 -7.19 -12.64
C ALA A 581 -20.55 -8.66 -13.08
N VAL A 582 -21.11 -8.96 -14.25
CA VAL A 582 -21.20 -10.33 -14.79
C VAL A 582 -19.81 -10.87 -15.11
N THR A 583 -18.97 -10.07 -15.77
CA THR A 583 -17.59 -10.45 -16.10
C THR A 583 -16.76 -10.67 -14.84
N ILE A 584 -16.84 -9.75 -13.86
CA ILE A 584 -16.15 -9.88 -12.58
C ILE A 584 -16.60 -11.15 -11.86
N TRP A 585 -17.91 -11.41 -11.80
CA TRP A 585 -18.44 -12.61 -11.16
C TRP A 585 -17.95 -13.89 -11.83
N GLN A 586 -18.05 -13.99 -13.16
CA GLN A 586 -17.63 -15.18 -13.91
C GLN A 586 -16.14 -15.46 -13.71
N ARG A 587 -15.31 -14.43 -13.77
CA ARG A 587 -13.85 -14.57 -13.59
C ARG A 587 -13.47 -14.87 -12.14
N ALA A 588 -14.18 -14.31 -11.18
CA ALA A 588 -14.00 -14.67 -9.76
C ALA A 588 -14.44 -16.12 -9.48
N TYR A 589 -15.50 -16.60 -10.14
CA TYR A 589 -15.90 -18.01 -10.10
C TYR A 589 -14.83 -18.93 -10.69
N GLU A 590 -14.27 -18.60 -11.86
CA GLU A 590 -13.18 -19.36 -12.48
C GLU A 590 -11.86 -19.33 -11.67
N ALA A 591 -11.61 -18.23 -10.96
CA ALA A 591 -10.43 -18.04 -10.12
C ALA A 591 -10.59 -18.61 -8.70
N ASP A 592 -11.76 -19.15 -8.35
CA ASP A 592 -12.11 -19.61 -7.00
C ASP A 592 -11.96 -18.52 -5.90
N GLU A 593 -12.36 -17.30 -6.24
CA GLU A 593 -12.29 -16.12 -5.37
C GLU A 593 -13.62 -15.82 -4.68
N GLU A 594 -13.88 -16.47 -3.55
CA GLU A 594 -15.19 -16.42 -2.89
C GLU A 594 -15.70 -15.01 -2.57
N VAL A 595 -14.84 -14.12 -2.06
CA VAL A 595 -15.26 -12.80 -1.55
C VAL A 595 -15.72 -11.90 -2.70
N ILE A 596 -14.89 -11.76 -3.73
CA ILE A 596 -15.23 -10.95 -4.92
C ILE A 596 -16.42 -11.56 -5.64
N ARG A 597 -16.45 -12.89 -5.76
CA ARG A 597 -17.56 -13.61 -6.37
C ARG A 597 -18.89 -13.32 -5.68
N ARG A 598 -18.95 -13.44 -4.34
CA ARG A 598 -20.17 -13.11 -3.57
C ARG A 598 -20.56 -11.64 -3.73
N ASN A 599 -19.60 -10.72 -3.65
CA ASN A 599 -19.88 -9.29 -3.82
C ASN A 599 -20.43 -8.95 -5.21
N ALA A 600 -19.87 -9.55 -6.26
CA ALA A 600 -20.35 -9.38 -7.63
C ALA A 600 -21.73 -10.02 -7.84
N ALA A 601 -21.99 -11.20 -7.26
CA ALA A 601 -23.30 -11.84 -7.30
C ALA A 601 -24.37 -10.99 -6.61
N LEU A 602 -24.07 -10.45 -5.42
CA LEU A 602 -24.96 -9.54 -4.70
C LEU A 602 -25.28 -8.28 -5.52
N HIS A 603 -24.29 -7.71 -6.21
CA HIS A 603 -24.50 -6.60 -7.14
C HIS A 603 -25.44 -7.00 -8.28
N CYS A 604 -25.19 -8.16 -8.90
CA CYS A 604 -26.03 -8.72 -9.95
C CYS A 604 -27.49 -8.86 -9.50
N PHE A 605 -27.75 -9.37 -8.30
CA PHE A 605 -29.12 -9.55 -7.78
C PHE A 605 -29.81 -8.23 -7.43
N ARG A 606 -29.07 -7.26 -6.86
CA ARG A 606 -29.63 -5.92 -6.57
C ARG A 606 -30.02 -5.17 -7.84
N HIS A 607 -29.24 -5.32 -8.91
CA HIS A 607 -29.44 -4.65 -10.19
C HIS A 607 -30.00 -5.58 -11.27
N TRP A 608 -30.66 -6.69 -10.87
CA TRP A 608 -31.01 -7.80 -11.77
C TRP A 608 -31.69 -7.36 -13.06
N GLY A 609 -32.67 -6.46 -12.97
CA GLY A 609 -33.37 -5.94 -14.14
C GLY A 609 -32.44 -5.30 -15.18
N GLN A 610 -31.41 -4.57 -14.75
CA GLN A 610 -30.44 -3.96 -15.68
C GLN A 610 -29.46 -5.00 -16.21
N ILE A 611 -28.98 -5.88 -15.32
CA ILE A 611 -27.98 -6.92 -15.61
C ILE A 611 -28.48 -7.92 -16.66
N VAL A 612 -29.72 -8.42 -16.57
CA VAL A 612 -30.24 -9.39 -17.55
C VAL A 612 -30.36 -8.83 -18.99
N ARG A 613 -30.23 -7.51 -19.15
CA ARG A 613 -30.27 -6.83 -20.44
C ARG A 613 -28.88 -6.55 -21.03
N THR A 614 -27.81 -6.75 -20.26
CA THR A 614 -26.44 -6.55 -20.74
C THR A 614 -26.05 -7.64 -21.75
N PRO A 615 -25.17 -7.33 -22.73
CA PRO A 615 -24.70 -8.33 -23.68
C PRO A 615 -23.90 -9.44 -22.99
N GLU A 616 -23.18 -9.13 -21.90
CA GLU A 616 -22.40 -10.09 -21.12
C GLU A 616 -23.30 -11.13 -20.47
N PHE A 617 -24.43 -10.73 -19.88
CA PHE A 617 -25.38 -11.68 -19.30
C PHE A 617 -26.04 -12.57 -20.36
N ARG A 618 -26.38 -12.00 -21.53
CA ARG A 618 -27.00 -12.75 -22.63
C ARG A 618 -26.06 -13.77 -23.27
N GLY A 619 -24.75 -13.57 -23.14
CA GLY A 619 -23.71 -14.47 -23.64
C GLY A 619 -23.35 -15.62 -22.70
N LEU A 620 -23.93 -15.68 -21.50
CA LEU A 620 -23.61 -16.74 -20.53
C LEU A 620 -24.23 -18.08 -20.95
N ASP A 621 -23.41 -19.14 -20.84
CA ASP A 621 -23.88 -20.51 -20.99
C ASP A 621 -24.87 -20.90 -19.90
N LYS A 622 -25.72 -21.89 -20.19
CA LYS A 622 -26.77 -22.35 -19.27
C LYS A 622 -26.23 -22.79 -17.91
N GLU A 623 -25.08 -23.47 -17.88
CA GLU A 623 -24.44 -23.93 -16.64
C GLU A 623 -23.95 -22.76 -15.79
N VAL A 624 -23.37 -21.75 -16.43
CA VAL A 624 -22.85 -20.55 -15.77
C VAL A 624 -23.99 -19.69 -15.21
N LEU A 625 -25.11 -19.60 -15.94
CA LEU A 625 -26.32 -18.93 -15.46
C LEU A 625 -26.90 -19.62 -14.22
N LEU A 626 -26.94 -20.95 -14.20
CA LEU A 626 -27.39 -21.71 -13.03
C LEU A 626 -26.46 -21.45 -11.83
N ALA A 627 -25.14 -21.52 -12.03
CA ALA A 627 -24.17 -21.22 -10.98
C ALA A 627 -24.33 -19.79 -10.43
N LEU A 628 -24.64 -18.80 -11.27
CA LEU A 628 -24.93 -17.44 -10.81
C LEU A 628 -26.21 -17.40 -9.96
N CYS A 629 -27.25 -18.14 -10.35
CA CYS A 629 -28.51 -18.16 -9.60
C CYS A 629 -28.38 -18.91 -8.27
N GLU A 630 -27.51 -19.93 -8.19
CA GLU A 630 -27.20 -20.68 -6.97
C GLU A 630 -26.45 -19.85 -5.92
N GLU A 631 -25.83 -18.73 -6.30
CA GLU A 631 -25.24 -17.78 -5.34
C GLU A 631 -26.30 -16.96 -4.56
N ALA A 632 -27.57 -17.03 -4.95
CA ALA A 632 -28.64 -16.40 -4.20
C ALA A 632 -28.87 -17.13 -2.88
N ASP A 633 -29.08 -16.38 -1.79
CA ASP A 633 -29.41 -16.97 -0.49
C ASP A 633 -30.67 -17.84 -0.61
N SER A 634 -30.65 -18.99 0.04
CA SER A 634 -31.81 -19.88 0.26
C SER A 634 -33.08 -19.16 0.75
N ASN A 635 -32.92 -18.02 1.43
CA ASN A 635 -34.01 -17.20 1.96
C ASN A 635 -34.36 -15.98 1.08
N ALA A 636 -33.75 -15.84 -0.10
CA ALA A 636 -34.00 -14.71 -0.99
C ALA A 636 -35.44 -14.73 -1.55
N PHE A 637 -36.13 -13.58 -1.48
CA PHE A 637 -37.48 -13.41 -2.03
C PHE A 637 -37.51 -12.32 -3.10
N VAL A 638 -38.37 -12.48 -4.10
CA VAL A 638 -38.58 -11.47 -5.16
C VAL A 638 -39.46 -10.36 -4.60
N SER A 639 -38.84 -9.24 -4.21
CA SER A 639 -39.58 -8.05 -3.75
C SER A 639 -40.14 -7.27 -4.94
N SER A 640 -41.46 -7.12 -5.02
CA SER A 640 -42.07 -6.16 -5.94
C SER A 640 -41.89 -4.75 -5.39
N TYR A 641 -40.98 -3.96 -5.97
CA TYR A 641 -40.77 -2.53 -5.72
C TYR A 641 -40.40 -2.19 -4.26
N MET A 642 -39.15 -1.77 -4.02
CA MET A 642 -38.74 -1.18 -2.74
C MET A 642 -38.58 0.34 -2.95
N PRO A 643 -39.36 1.21 -2.28
CA PRO A 643 -38.99 2.61 -2.13
C PRO A 643 -37.69 2.71 -1.31
N PRO A 644 -36.99 3.86 -1.31
CA PRO A 644 -35.81 4.04 -0.46
C PRO A 644 -36.16 3.77 1.00
N SER A 645 -35.26 3.08 1.71
CA SER A 645 -35.44 2.68 3.12
C SER A 645 -35.90 3.87 3.98
N PRO A 646 -36.81 3.64 4.95
CA PRO A 646 -37.37 4.72 5.74
C PRO A 646 -36.26 5.39 6.55
N VAL A 647 -36.07 6.69 6.33
CA VAL A 647 -35.55 7.56 7.36
C VAL A 647 -36.47 7.37 8.56
N ASN A 648 -35.89 7.06 9.72
CA ASN A 648 -36.61 6.98 10.97
C ASN A 648 -37.24 8.37 11.23
N LYS A 649 -38.49 8.54 10.81
CA LYS A 649 -39.34 9.69 11.03
C LYS A 649 -40.60 9.16 11.71
N ASP A 650 -40.50 9.02 13.01
CA ASP A 650 -41.58 8.98 13.99
C ASP A 650 -40.87 9.33 15.31
N VAL A 651 -40.72 10.62 15.66
CA VAL A 651 -41.80 11.46 16.18
C VAL A 651 -41.81 12.82 15.50
N MET A 652 -42.56 12.95 14.41
CA MET A 652 -43.13 14.21 13.93
C MET A 652 -44.38 13.84 13.11
N GLU A 653 -45.41 13.32 13.79
CA GLU A 653 -46.79 13.41 13.30
C GLU A 653 -47.52 14.38 14.22
N GLU A 654 -47.84 15.55 13.68
CA GLU A 654 -49.19 16.10 13.67
C GLU A 654 -49.20 17.21 12.61
N ASP A 655 -49.57 16.81 11.39
CA ASP A 655 -49.90 17.71 10.29
C ASP A 655 -51.28 18.34 10.52
N GLU A 656 -51.31 19.65 10.30
CA GLU A 656 -52.34 20.44 9.64
C GLU A 656 -53.80 20.29 10.11
N GLU A 657 -54.24 21.28 10.89
CA GLU A 657 -55.55 21.87 10.63
C GLU A 657 -55.56 23.39 10.92
N LEU A 658 -56.22 24.12 10.00
CA LEU A 658 -56.68 25.51 10.04
C LEU A 658 -55.91 26.63 9.31
N LYS A 659 -56.69 27.21 8.40
CA LYS A 659 -56.53 28.41 7.58
C LYS A 659 -56.58 29.70 8.41
N ASP A 660 -56.02 30.76 7.81
CA ASP A 660 -56.37 32.19 7.91
C ASP A 660 -56.79 32.75 9.28
N GLU A 661 -55.97 33.65 9.86
CA GLU A 661 -56.33 35.05 10.19
C GLU A 661 -55.39 35.72 11.23
N VAL A 662 -54.86 36.89 10.84
CA VAL A 662 -54.71 38.16 11.58
C VAL A 662 -54.09 38.19 13.01
N ILE A 663 -52.96 38.89 13.11
CA ILE A 663 -52.27 39.39 14.33
C ILE A 663 -53.11 40.45 15.07
N PRO A 664 -53.19 40.46 16.43
CA PRO A 664 -52.53 41.52 17.22
C PRO A 664 -51.98 41.11 18.62
N PRO A 665 -51.26 42.01 19.33
CA PRO A 665 -50.23 41.66 20.33
C PRO A 665 -50.59 41.93 21.81
N ASN A 666 -49.64 41.56 22.69
CA ASN A 666 -49.42 41.94 24.10
C ASN A 666 -49.91 40.94 25.17
N TYR A 667 -48.99 40.43 26.00
CA TYR A 667 -48.69 40.94 27.36
C TYR A 667 -47.68 40.00 28.07
N LEU A 668 -46.63 40.59 28.63
CA LEU A 668 -45.79 40.05 29.74
C LEU A 668 -46.65 39.92 31.03
N PRO A 669 -46.12 39.47 32.20
CA PRO A 669 -45.14 38.42 32.55
C PRO A 669 -45.65 37.56 33.76
N SER A 670 -44.87 36.59 34.26
CA SER A 670 -44.49 36.46 35.70
C SER A 670 -44.10 35.03 36.10
N ASP A 671 -42.91 34.89 36.69
CA ASP A 671 -42.53 34.20 37.95
C ASP A 671 -43.36 32.94 38.34
N ASP A 672 -42.81 31.78 38.68
CA ASP A 672 -41.86 31.46 39.77
C ASP A 672 -41.67 29.90 39.79
N PRO A 673 -40.93 29.26 40.72
CA PRO A 673 -40.04 28.13 40.45
C PRO A 673 -40.53 26.86 41.19
N TYR A 674 -39.62 25.91 41.50
CA TYR A 674 -39.76 24.60 42.18
C TYR A 674 -39.66 23.42 41.21
N GLU A 675 -38.49 22.78 41.15
CA GLU A 675 -37.94 21.73 42.04
C GLU A 675 -38.32 20.33 41.55
N GLY A 676 -37.34 19.43 41.60
CA GLY A 676 -37.62 18.04 41.93
C GLY A 676 -37.45 17.03 40.81
N ASP A 677 -36.23 16.52 40.73
CA ASP A 677 -35.91 15.09 40.78
C ASP A 677 -36.28 14.13 39.63
N MET A 678 -35.19 13.50 39.20
CA MET A 678 -35.02 12.06 38.97
C MET A 678 -35.74 11.41 37.78
N ASN A 679 -34.98 11.40 36.70
CA ASN A 679 -34.56 10.20 35.96
C ASN A 679 -34.95 8.85 36.60
N LEU A 680 -35.68 8.05 35.81
CA LEU A 680 -35.53 6.59 35.75
C LEU A 680 -36.07 6.08 34.41
N ILE A 681 -35.14 5.84 33.48
CA ILE A 681 -34.94 4.68 32.57
C ILE A 681 -34.35 5.18 31.25
#